data_AF-A0A6J2XVN4-F1
#
_entry.id   AF-A0A6J2XVN4-F1
#
_cell.length_a   1.000
_cell.length_b   1.000
_cell.length_c   1.000
_cell.angle_alpha   90.00
_cell.angle_beta   90.00
_cell.angle_gamma   90.00
#
_symmetry.space_group_name_H-M   'P 1'
#
loop_
_entity.id
_entity.type
_entity.pdbx_description
1 polymer ?
#
loop_
_entity_poly.entity_id
_entity_poly.type
_entity_poly.pdbx_seq_one_letter_code
_entity_poly.pdbx_strand_id
1 'polypeptide(L)'
;MFVNVFNMKPVLLVTFLLVFFTVEGRILRYRRNAHNEYKMCIAEELLELCRQMASQDTKSGARIICIPARDRIECISKIKQREADFGTVDPEDMYVAAREPGEDFAIFEEIRTREEPEAEFRYEAVAVIHKDLAIDSIEGLKGLNSCHTGVGRNVGYKIPLTKLKQKGIIGNLAEPELSPRENELKAFSKLFSKACIVGKWSPDPKINLKLKRKYSNLCALCEHPEICDYPDLYSGYDGALRCLAHNGGQIAWTKVIFVRKFFGLSVGITPAKPTNEDPSQFAYLCPDGSKVPVTETPCTWAARPWQGYMTNAAIAKSVDDLRRKLENLNSIGSKNHSPWLQKVLELNDKTAPKENKIISPKDYLDKANYTDVIERDYGPPFKTIRFCVTSKDEEDKCRTLSKAAFSRNIRPRFDCVLEESVYKCLNTIRDNGADVITLDGGLVDIAQKEHNLKPILAEQYGPTGGSYYAVAVVRKDSSIKSFEDLRGKKSCHTGIGRTAGYNAPLYTLVSKGLIKEGDCPYPKALTAFFSGGSCLPGSKDPRFKLDENISEKLCSLCAGDVDKNNPSTKCNFDQTEAYSGYTGAFRCLVQGGGDVAFVKHVTVPGNTDGKNNEDWSKDLKSSDYELLCPDGGRAPVTEYAKCHLAHAPPHMVVTSHSKTDADIDEIKNALLMASKEYTERPDYFKLFGSYNGKKDLLFKDSATGLISISGESEIQKKYSQLLGVINSCS
;
A
#
# COMPACT_ATOMS: atom_id res chain seq x y z
N MET A 1 -40.16 6.25 -44.13
CA MET A 1 -41.30 5.78 -44.95
C MET A 1 -41.20 6.49 -46.30
N PHE A 2 -40.92 5.74 -47.38
CA PHE A 2 -40.87 6.09 -48.83
C PHE A 2 -40.03 7.31 -49.28
N VAL A 3 -38.84 7.16 -49.90
CA VAL A 3 -38.46 6.72 -51.28
C VAL A 3 -38.77 7.73 -52.40
N ASN A 4 -37.66 8.27 -52.94
CA ASN A 4 -37.28 8.80 -54.27
C ASN A 4 -38.26 8.80 -55.46
N VAL A 5 -38.04 9.73 -56.42
CA VAL A 5 -37.43 9.48 -57.78
C VAL A 5 -37.70 10.67 -58.72
N PHE A 6 -36.68 11.10 -59.48
CA PHE A 6 -36.71 11.51 -60.91
C PHE A 6 -35.23 11.60 -61.36
N ASN A 7 -34.73 11.20 -62.53
CA ASN A 7 -35.24 10.39 -63.65
C ASN A 7 -34.10 10.20 -64.68
N MET A 8 -34.06 9.03 -65.36
CA MET A 8 -33.91 8.79 -66.81
C MET A 8 -32.92 9.68 -67.64
N LYS A 9 -32.05 9.18 -68.54
CA LYS A 9 -32.30 8.30 -69.73
C LYS A 9 -30.96 8.14 -70.58
N PRO A 10 -30.88 7.45 -71.76
CA PRO A 10 -30.14 6.18 -71.87
C PRO A 10 -29.35 5.88 -73.21
N VAL A 11 -28.85 4.64 -73.32
CA VAL A 11 -28.58 3.72 -74.49
C VAL A 11 -27.74 4.17 -75.72
N LEU A 12 -26.63 3.45 -76.01
CA LEU A 12 -26.48 2.63 -77.24
C LEU A 12 -25.40 1.54 -77.12
N LEU A 13 -25.68 0.41 -77.77
CA LEU A 13 -25.06 -0.92 -77.69
C LEU A 13 -24.27 -1.20 -78.97
N VAL A 14 -23.05 -1.75 -78.90
CA VAL A 14 -22.45 -2.54 -80.00
C VAL A 14 -21.61 -3.69 -79.43
N THR A 15 -21.86 -4.88 -79.98
CA THR A 15 -21.32 -6.21 -79.66
C THR A 15 -19.93 -6.44 -80.26
N PHE A 16 -19.04 -7.14 -79.55
CA PHE A 16 -18.01 -8.02 -80.14
C PHE A 16 -17.55 -9.08 -79.13
N LEU A 17 -17.40 -10.33 -79.60
CA LEU A 17 -16.94 -11.50 -78.84
C LEU A 17 -15.54 -11.33 -78.25
N LEU A 18 -15.27 -11.84 -77.04
CA LEU A 18 -13.94 -12.30 -76.61
C LEU A 18 -14.01 -13.27 -75.39
N VAL A 19 -13.60 -14.51 -75.67
CA VAL A 19 -12.86 -15.49 -74.84
C VAL A 19 -12.96 -15.40 -73.30
N PHE A 20 -13.56 -16.43 -72.69
CA PHE A 20 -13.49 -16.70 -71.25
C PHE A 20 -12.10 -17.21 -70.84
N PHE A 21 -11.37 -16.43 -70.05
CA PHE A 21 -10.32 -16.95 -69.17
C PHE A 21 -10.90 -17.19 -67.77
N THR A 22 -10.94 -18.44 -67.35
CA THR A 22 -11.20 -18.82 -65.96
C THR A 22 -9.95 -18.56 -65.13
N VAL A 23 -9.94 -17.46 -64.38
CA VAL A 23 -8.97 -17.25 -63.30
C VAL A 23 -9.62 -17.75 -62.01
N GLU A 24 -9.08 -18.83 -61.46
CA GLU A 24 -9.36 -19.28 -60.10
C GLU A 24 -8.97 -18.19 -59.11
N GLY A 25 -9.96 -17.38 -58.72
CA GLY A 25 -9.87 -16.51 -57.57
C GLY A 25 -9.75 -17.34 -56.31
N ARG A 26 -8.52 -17.58 -55.85
CA ARG A 26 -8.26 -18.03 -54.47
C ARG A 26 -8.92 -17.03 -53.52
N ILE A 27 -10.05 -17.43 -52.96
CA ILE A 27 -10.59 -16.85 -51.73
C ILE A 27 -9.52 -17.10 -50.66
N LEU A 28 -8.67 -16.11 -50.44
CA LEU A 28 -7.84 -16.00 -49.25
C LEU A 28 -8.80 -15.87 -48.06
N ARG A 29 -9.23 -17.02 -47.52
CA ARG A 29 -9.69 -17.11 -46.14
C ARG A 29 -8.54 -16.59 -45.29
N TYR A 30 -8.64 -15.35 -44.84
CA TYR A 30 -7.84 -14.85 -43.74
C TYR A 30 -8.21 -15.66 -42.50
N ARG A 31 -7.55 -16.81 -42.29
CA ARG A 31 -7.48 -17.42 -40.97
C ARG A 31 -6.81 -16.38 -40.09
N ARG A 32 -7.56 -15.76 -39.17
CA ARG A 32 -6.97 -15.08 -38.01
C ARG A 32 -6.14 -16.11 -37.24
N ASN A 33 -4.84 -16.19 -37.50
CA ASN A 33 -3.87 -16.61 -36.49
C ASN A 33 -3.64 -15.38 -35.62
N ALA A 34 -4.32 -15.27 -34.47
CA ALA A 34 -4.27 -14.03 -33.69
C ALA A 34 -4.37 -14.21 -32.17
N HIS A 35 -3.84 -15.30 -31.59
CA HIS A 35 -3.66 -15.41 -30.14
C HIS A 35 -2.35 -16.14 -29.78
N ASN A 36 -1.22 -15.58 -30.21
CA ASN A 36 0.06 -15.94 -29.60
C ASN A 36 0.59 -14.82 -28.70
N GLU A 37 -0.05 -13.65 -28.61
CA GLU A 37 0.39 -12.55 -27.74
C GLU A 37 -0.48 -12.50 -26.48
N TYR A 38 0.17 -12.46 -25.31
CA TYR A 38 -0.47 -12.40 -24.00
C TYR A 38 0.09 -11.23 -23.20
N LYS A 39 -0.77 -10.32 -22.77
CA LYS A 39 -0.43 -9.13 -22.00
C LYS A 39 -0.32 -9.44 -20.52
N MET A 40 0.89 -9.56 -19.99
CA MET A 40 1.13 -9.70 -18.56
C MET A 40 1.08 -8.33 -17.90
N CYS A 41 0.16 -8.14 -16.96
CA CYS A 41 0.17 -6.95 -16.11
C CYS A 41 1.23 -7.08 -15.03
N ILE A 42 2.01 -6.02 -14.82
CA ILE A 42 3.10 -5.99 -13.85
C ILE A 42 3.25 -4.59 -13.23
N ALA A 43 3.68 -4.52 -11.97
CA ALA A 43 4.00 -3.24 -11.34
C ALA A 43 5.12 -2.51 -12.10
N GLU A 44 5.03 -1.19 -12.22
CA GLU A 44 5.94 -0.36 -13.03
C GLU A 44 7.42 -0.56 -12.64
N GLU A 45 7.71 -0.71 -11.35
CA GLU A 45 9.06 -0.95 -10.83
C GLU A 45 9.68 -2.30 -11.26
N LEU A 46 8.86 -3.23 -11.75
CA LEU A 46 9.26 -4.55 -12.24
C LEU A 46 9.22 -4.65 -13.77
N LEU A 47 8.88 -3.57 -14.47
CA LEU A 47 8.66 -3.57 -15.92
C LEU A 47 9.90 -4.03 -16.71
N GLU A 48 11.09 -3.55 -16.35
CA GLU A 48 12.33 -3.93 -17.04
C GLU A 48 12.69 -5.40 -16.86
N LEU A 49 12.46 -5.96 -15.66
CA LEU A 49 12.63 -7.39 -15.41
C LEU A 49 11.61 -8.21 -16.21
N CYS A 50 10.38 -7.72 -16.33
CA CYS A 50 9.37 -8.36 -17.16
C CYS A 50 9.78 -8.34 -18.64
N ARG A 51 10.33 -7.23 -19.15
CA ARG A 51 10.84 -7.15 -20.53
C ARG A 51 11.99 -8.13 -20.78
N GLN A 52 12.92 -8.26 -19.83
CA GLN A 52 13.99 -9.26 -19.88
C GLN A 52 13.46 -10.70 -19.89
N MET A 53 12.41 -10.99 -19.12
CA MET A 53 11.74 -12.29 -19.13
C MET A 53 11.02 -12.53 -20.48
N ALA A 54 10.30 -11.54 -20.97
CA ALA A 54 9.52 -11.63 -22.20
C ALA A 54 10.40 -11.84 -23.44
N SER A 55 11.65 -11.39 -23.41
CA SER A 55 12.63 -11.58 -24.49
C SER A 55 13.31 -12.96 -24.48
N GLN A 56 13.01 -13.84 -23.53
CA GLN A 56 13.63 -15.17 -23.50
C GLN A 56 13.05 -16.08 -24.59
N ASP A 57 13.95 -16.75 -25.31
CA ASP A 57 13.61 -17.76 -26.31
C ASP A 57 13.06 -19.01 -25.62
N THR A 58 11.88 -19.46 -26.04
CA THR A 58 11.20 -20.63 -25.50
C THR A 58 10.73 -21.56 -26.60
N LYS A 59 10.44 -22.82 -26.27
CA LYS A 59 9.83 -23.76 -27.22
C LYS A 59 8.36 -23.42 -27.50
N SER A 60 7.66 -22.81 -26.54
CA SER A 60 6.31 -22.27 -26.77
C SER A 60 6.36 -21.08 -27.74
N GLY A 61 5.41 -21.04 -28.68
CA GLY A 61 5.20 -19.94 -29.62
C GLY A 61 4.46 -18.74 -29.03
N ALA A 62 4.06 -18.81 -27.75
CA ALA A 62 3.45 -17.68 -27.05
C ALA A 62 4.48 -16.57 -26.76
N ARG A 63 4.02 -15.34 -26.90
CA ARG A 63 4.75 -14.09 -26.71
C ARG A 63 4.09 -13.32 -25.58
N ILE A 64 4.89 -12.92 -24.59
CA ILE A 64 4.41 -12.11 -23.48
C ILE A 64 4.71 -10.64 -23.80
N ILE A 65 3.74 -9.76 -23.53
CA ILE A 65 3.90 -8.30 -23.59
C ILE A 65 3.66 -7.76 -22.18
N CYS A 66 4.61 -6.99 -21.65
CA CYS A 66 4.51 -6.45 -20.30
C CYS A 66 3.74 -5.13 -20.29
N ILE A 67 2.62 -5.11 -19.56
CA ILE A 67 1.77 -3.92 -19.37
C ILE A 67 2.02 -3.36 -17.97
N PRO A 68 2.53 -2.12 -17.84
CA PRO A 68 2.75 -1.52 -16.54
C PRO A 68 1.43 -1.14 -15.86
N ALA A 69 1.43 -1.28 -14.55
CA ALA A 69 0.42 -0.74 -13.65
C ALA A 69 1.12 -0.18 -12.40
N ARG A 70 0.41 0.64 -11.61
CA ARG A 70 0.92 1.14 -10.32
C ARG A 70 1.25 -0.01 -9.37
N ASP A 71 0.35 -0.99 -9.28
CA ASP A 71 0.42 -2.13 -8.37
C ASP A 71 -0.55 -3.25 -8.80
N ARG A 72 -0.57 -4.36 -8.06
CA ARG A 72 -1.45 -5.51 -8.33
C ARG A 72 -2.93 -5.18 -8.27
N ILE A 73 -3.35 -4.22 -7.45
CA ILE A 73 -4.76 -3.82 -7.39
C ILE A 73 -5.18 -3.13 -8.70
N GLU A 74 -4.33 -2.27 -9.26
CA GLU A 74 -4.57 -1.74 -10.60
C GLU A 74 -4.49 -2.83 -11.67
N CYS A 75 -3.60 -3.83 -11.54
CA CYS A 75 -3.57 -4.96 -12.46
C CYS A 75 -4.89 -5.74 -12.49
N ILE A 76 -5.56 -5.94 -11.34
CA ILE A 76 -6.90 -6.55 -11.31
C ILE A 76 -7.87 -5.72 -12.18
N SER A 77 -7.86 -4.39 -12.05
CA SER A 77 -8.68 -3.50 -12.89
C SER A 77 -8.32 -3.61 -14.39
N LYS A 78 -7.03 -3.60 -14.74
CA LYS A 78 -6.58 -3.72 -16.14
C LYS A 78 -6.93 -5.06 -16.78
N ILE A 79 -6.82 -6.16 -16.04
CA ILE A 79 -7.23 -7.49 -16.52
C ILE A 79 -8.74 -7.53 -16.76
N LYS A 80 -9.53 -6.98 -15.83
CA LYS A 80 -10.98 -6.82 -16.00
C LYS A 80 -11.33 -5.92 -17.18
N GLN A 81 -10.55 -4.89 -17.46
CA GLN A 81 -10.79 -3.97 -18.58
C GLN A 81 -10.22 -4.48 -19.91
N ARG A 82 -9.54 -5.64 -19.92
CA ARG A 82 -8.87 -6.24 -21.08
C ARG A 82 -7.74 -5.36 -21.64
N GLU A 83 -7.24 -4.44 -20.83
CA GLU A 83 -5.98 -3.73 -21.07
C GLU A 83 -4.78 -4.65 -20.86
N ALA A 84 -4.93 -5.61 -19.95
CA ALA A 84 -4.04 -6.75 -19.76
C ALA A 84 -4.82 -8.07 -19.79
N ASP A 85 -4.11 -9.17 -19.97
CA ASP A 85 -4.68 -10.51 -20.11
C ASP A 85 -4.55 -11.31 -18.83
N PHE A 86 -3.39 -11.27 -18.18
CA PHE A 86 -3.13 -12.05 -16.97
C PHE A 86 -2.12 -11.38 -16.03
N GLY A 87 -2.02 -11.89 -14.80
CA GLY A 87 -1.04 -11.45 -13.80
C GLY A 87 -0.88 -12.44 -12.66
N THR A 88 0.18 -12.27 -11.87
CA THR A 88 0.42 -13.03 -10.64
C THR A 88 -0.51 -12.59 -9.52
N VAL A 89 -1.09 -13.54 -8.80
CA VAL A 89 -2.02 -13.27 -7.70
C VAL A 89 -1.76 -14.17 -6.49
N ASP A 90 -1.85 -13.57 -5.32
CA ASP A 90 -2.03 -14.29 -4.06
C ASP A 90 -3.51 -14.60 -3.82
N PRO A 91 -3.86 -15.56 -2.94
CA PRO A 91 -5.23 -15.74 -2.47
C PRO A 91 -5.88 -14.44 -1.97
N GLU A 92 -5.09 -13.55 -1.37
CA GLU A 92 -5.53 -12.24 -0.92
C GLU A 92 -5.85 -11.27 -2.09
N ASP A 93 -5.19 -11.40 -3.25
CA ASP A 93 -5.52 -10.64 -4.47
C ASP A 93 -6.76 -11.24 -5.17
N MET A 94 -6.85 -12.58 -5.21
CA MET A 94 -8.02 -13.33 -5.69
C MET A 94 -9.29 -12.92 -4.95
N TYR A 95 -9.19 -12.65 -3.65
CA TYR A 95 -10.29 -12.17 -2.82
C TYR A 95 -10.80 -10.79 -3.24
N VAL A 96 -9.87 -9.88 -3.60
CA VAL A 96 -10.22 -8.55 -4.12
C VAL A 96 -10.86 -8.69 -5.50
N ALA A 97 -10.26 -9.50 -6.38
CA ALA A 97 -10.76 -9.77 -7.72
C ALA A 97 -12.20 -10.32 -7.71
N ALA A 98 -12.50 -11.29 -6.85
CA ALA A 98 -13.83 -11.89 -6.69
C ALA A 98 -14.94 -10.91 -6.24
N ARG A 99 -14.56 -9.70 -5.79
CA ARG A 99 -15.50 -8.65 -5.33
C ARG A 99 -15.60 -7.49 -6.30
N GLU A 100 -14.91 -7.56 -7.43
CA GLU A 100 -15.04 -6.55 -8.47
C GLU A 100 -16.38 -6.74 -9.21
N PRO A 101 -17.19 -5.68 -9.38
CA PRO A 101 -18.52 -5.82 -9.99
C PRO A 101 -18.45 -6.33 -11.44
N GLY A 102 -19.19 -7.39 -11.77
CA GLY A 102 -19.24 -7.93 -13.13
C GLY A 102 -17.91 -8.55 -13.59
N GLU A 103 -17.13 -9.08 -12.64
CA GLU A 103 -15.90 -9.81 -12.93
C GLU A 103 -16.16 -11.15 -13.62
N ASP A 104 -15.16 -11.62 -14.37
CA ASP A 104 -15.12 -12.90 -15.06
C ASP A 104 -13.71 -13.51 -15.01
N PHE A 105 -13.05 -13.36 -13.86
CA PHE A 105 -11.69 -13.82 -13.69
C PHE A 105 -11.61 -15.35 -13.60
N ALA A 106 -10.43 -15.90 -13.89
CA ALA A 106 -10.16 -17.32 -13.79
C ALA A 106 -8.72 -17.58 -13.34
N ILE A 107 -8.55 -18.46 -12.37
CA ILE A 107 -7.26 -19.01 -11.97
C ILE A 107 -6.93 -20.18 -12.89
N PHE A 108 -5.85 -20.06 -13.65
CA PHE A 108 -5.52 -21.03 -14.70
C PHE A 108 -4.22 -21.78 -14.45
N GLU A 109 -3.36 -21.30 -13.54
CA GLU A 109 -2.13 -21.99 -13.17
C GLU A 109 -1.73 -21.66 -11.74
N GLU A 110 -1.29 -22.67 -10.99
CA GLU A 110 -0.85 -22.55 -9.60
C GLU A 110 0.67 -22.52 -9.51
N ILE A 111 1.19 -21.83 -8.49
CA ILE A 111 2.60 -21.89 -8.10
C ILE A 111 2.72 -22.84 -6.92
N ARG A 112 3.18 -24.06 -7.18
CA ARG A 112 3.34 -25.12 -6.17
C ARG A 112 4.79 -25.31 -5.77
N THR A 113 5.02 -25.97 -4.64
CA THR A 113 6.37 -26.40 -4.30
C THR A 113 6.78 -27.62 -5.12
N ARG A 114 8.07 -27.75 -5.41
CA ARG A 114 8.63 -28.96 -6.04
C ARG A 114 8.58 -30.17 -5.11
N GLU A 115 8.51 -29.94 -3.80
CA GLU A 115 8.40 -30.99 -2.79
C GLU A 115 6.97 -31.58 -2.74
N GLU A 116 5.95 -30.75 -2.93
CA GLU A 116 4.53 -31.13 -2.88
C GLU A 116 3.79 -30.75 -4.18
N PRO A 117 4.16 -31.32 -5.35
CA PRO A 117 3.60 -30.92 -6.64
C PRO A 117 2.12 -31.32 -6.81
N GLU A 118 1.67 -32.36 -6.12
CA GLU A 118 0.29 -32.85 -6.19
C GLU A 118 -0.59 -32.41 -5.01
N ALA A 119 -0.05 -31.66 -4.04
CA ALA A 119 -0.84 -31.18 -2.92
C ALA A 119 -1.90 -30.18 -3.37
N GLU A 120 -3.14 -30.39 -2.95
CA GLU A 120 -4.27 -29.53 -3.34
C GLU A 120 -4.12 -28.09 -2.85
N PHE A 121 -3.53 -27.90 -1.66
CA PHE A 121 -3.38 -26.59 -1.04
C PHE A 121 -1.95 -26.33 -0.57
N ARG A 122 -1.59 -25.05 -0.45
CA ARG A 122 -0.27 -24.62 0.00
C ARG A 122 0.01 -25.00 1.44
N TYR A 123 -0.98 -24.82 2.31
CA TYR A 123 -0.89 -25.15 3.72
C TYR A 123 -2.20 -25.75 4.18
N GLU A 124 -2.16 -26.95 4.73
CA GLU A 124 -3.29 -27.54 5.46
C GLU A 124 -3.06 -27.32 6.95
N ALA A 125 -3.93 -26.53 7.58
CA ALA A 125 -3.81 -26.19 8.99
C ALA A 125 -4.37 -27.32 9.86
N VAL A 126 -3.57 -27.74 10.84
CA VAL A 126 -3.90 -28.83 11.75
C VAL A 126 -3.58 -28.46 13.19
N ALA A 127 -4.34 -29.07 14.11
CA ALA A 127 -4.02 -29.12 15.52
C ALA A 127 -3.43 -30.50 15.83
N VAL A 128 -2.29 -30.55 16.52
CA VAL A 128 -1.65 -31.81 16.97
C VAL A 128 -1.66 -31.84 18.49
N ILE A 129 -2.05 -32.98 19.05
CA ILE A 129 -2.10 -33.22 20.50
C ILE A 129 -1.37 -34.53 20.84
N HIS A 130 -1.05 -34.71 22.11
CA HIS A 130 -0.71 -36.04 22.63
C HIS A 130 -1.94 -36.95 22.53
N LYS A 131 -1.74 -38.20 22.10
CA LYS A 131 -2.81 -39.16 21.82
C LYS A 131 -3.65 -39.45 23.07
N ASP A 132 -2.99 -39.54 24.22
CA ASP A 132 -3.56 -39.83 25.54
C ASP A 132 -4.20 -38.61 26.23
N LEU A 133 -4.07 -37.40 25.67
CA LEU A 133 -4.70 -36.19 26.20
C LEU A 133 -6.21 -36.42 26.34
N ALA A 134 -6.77 -36.29 27.54
CA ALA A 134 -8.19 -36.47 27.80
C ALA A 134 -9.00 -35.29 27.23
N ILE A 135 -9.29 -35.36 25.93
CA ILE A 135 -10.13 -34.44 25.18
C ILE A 135 -11.01 -35.23 24.22
N ASP A 136 -12.31 -35.05 24.39
CA ASP A 136 -13.40 -35.73 23.69
C ASP A 136 -14.33 -34.72 22.98
N SER A 137 -14.13 -33.42 23.20
CA SER A 137 -14.79 -32.34 22.47
C SER A 137 -13.89 -31.09 22.39
N ILE A 138 -14.24 -30.15 21.50
CA ILE A 138 -13.46 -28.90 21.31
C ILE A 138 -13.51 -27.99 22.54
N GLU A 139 -14.54 -28.09 23.37
CA GLU A 139 -14.67 -27.34 24.62
C GLU A 139 -13.55 -27.69 25.61
N GLY A 140 -13.01 -28.91 25.53
CA GLY A 140 -11.86 -29.37 26.31
C GLY A 140 -10.55 -28.65 26.01
N LEU A 141 -10.51 -27.76 25.01
CA LEU A 141 -9.36 -26.87 24.77
C LEU A 141 -9.12 -25.85 25.89
N LYS A 142 -10.16 -25.55 26.68
CA LYS A 142 -10.09 -24.54 27.73
C LYS A 142 -9.13 -24.97 28.85
N GLY A 143 -8.16 -24.11 29.14
CA GLY A 143 -7.14 -24.34 30.17
C GLY A 143 -5.94 -25.17 29.69
N LEU A 144 -5.90 -25.58 28.42
CA LEU A 144 -4.73 -26.28 27.88
C LEU A 144 -3.53 -25.33 27.69
N ASN A 145 -2.35 -25.94 27.58
CA ASN A 145 -1.12 -25.28 27.16
C ASN A 145 -0.98 -25.34 25.63
N SER A 146 -0.88 -24.18 24.95
CA SER A 146 -0.90 -24.12 23.48
C SER A 146 0.41 -23.66 22.83
N CYS A 147 0.77 -24.29 21.73
CA CYS A 147 1.97 -24.01 20.96
C CYS A 147 1.60 -23.46 19.60
N HIS A 148 2.12 -22.29 19.24
CA HIS A 148 1.73 -21.58 18.03
C HIS A 148 2.93 -21.24 17.17
N THR A 149 2.72 -21.20 15.85
CA THR A 149 3.79 -20.77 14.93
C THR A 149 4.23 -19.31 15.14
N GLY A 150 3.41 -18.49 15.80
CA GLY A 150 3.62 -17.08 16.08
C GLY A 150 2.48 -16.18 15.58
N VAL A 151 2.46 -14.95 16.07
CA VAL A 151 1.35 -14.00 15.90
C VAL A 151 1.10 -13.64 14.43
N GLY A 152 -0.17 -13.47 14.02
CA GLY A 152 -0.55 -13.05 12.67
C GLY A 152 -0.33 -14.08 11.54
N ARG A 153 0.27 -15.25 11.83
CA ARG A 153 0.49 -16.32 10.85
C ARG A 153 -0.80 -17.09 10.56
N ASN A 154 -0.87 -17.74 9.39
CA ASN A 154 -2.07 -18.49 8.97
C ASN A 154 -2.43 -19.63 9.93
N VAL A 155 -1.66 -20.73 9.89
CA VAL A 155 -2.03 -21.98 10.56
C VAL A 155 -1.89 -21.94 12.08
N GLY A 156 -0.95 -21.15 12.60
CA GLY A 156 -0.71 -21.04 14.04
C GLY A 156 -1.42 -19.89 14.74
N TYR A 157 -2.19 -19.05 14.02
CA TYR A 157 -2.85 -17.90 14.66
C TYR A 157 -4.19 -17.55 14.02
N LYS A 158 -4.20 -17.12 12.74
CA LYS A 158 -5.41 -16.63 12.08
C LYS A 158 -6.50 -17.71 11.95
N ILE A 159 -6.12 -18.91 11.51
CA ILE A 159 -7.04 -20.04 11.35
C ILE A 159 -7.62 -20.51 12.70
N PRO A 160 -6.82 -20.83 13.73
CA PRO A 160 -7.38 -21.21 15.03
C PRO A 160 -8.27 -20.10 15.60
N LEU A 161 -7.87 -18.84 15.49
CA LEU A 161 -8.69 -17.72 15.94
C LEU A 161 -10.06 -17.68 15.24
N THR A 162 -10.09 -17.78 13.90
CA THR A 162 -11.33 -17.79 13.12
C THR A 162 -12.24 -18.95 13.49
N LYS A 163 -11.70 -20.18 13.47
CA LYS A 163 -12.50 -21.39 13.62
C LYS A 163 -12.98 -21.59 15.06
N LEU A 164 -12.17 -21.25 16.06
CA LEU A 164 -12.59 -21.30 17.46
C LEU A 164 -13.67 -20.25 17.77
N LYS A 165 -13.62 -19.07 17.13
CA LYS A 165 -14.69 -18.08 17.24
C LYS A 165 -16.00 -18.59 16.64
N GLN A 166 -15.96 -19.14 15.42
CA GLN A 166 -17.15 -19.69 14.75
C GLN A 166 -17.81 -20.83 15.56
N LYS A 167 -17.00 -21.61 16.29
CA LYS A 167 -17.47 -22.67 17.17
C LYS A 167 -17.91 -22.18 18.56
N GLY A 168 -17.84 -20.88 18.84
CA GLY A 168 -18.24 -20.31 20.14
C GLY A 168 -17.28 -20.62 21.29
N ILE A 169 -16.08 -21.13 21.01
CA ILE A 169 -15.08 -21.53 22.03
C ILE A 169 -14.38 -20.30 22.60
N ILE A 170 -14.12 -19.31 21.76
CA ILE A 170 -13.68 -17.98 22.18
C ILE A 170 -14.83 -16.99 22.02
N GLY A 171 -14.93 -16.06 22.98
CA GLY A 171 -16.02 -15.09 23.05
C GLY A 171 -15.94 -13.95 22.03
N ASN A 172 -16.69 -12.88 22.31
CA ASN A 172 -16.70 -11.68 21.48
C ASN A 172 -15.29 -11.09 21.32
N LEU A 173 -14.89 -10.76 20.10
CA LEU A 173 -13.61 -10.11 19.79
C LEU A 173 -13.76 -8.60 19.55
N ALA A 174 -14.96 -8.04 19.77
CA ALA A 174 -15.27 -6.63 19.57
C ALA A 174 -15.53 -5.89 20.90
N GLU A 175 -14.73 -6.16 21.94
CA GLU A 175 -14.81 -5.33 23.15
C GLU A 175 -14.34 -3.90 22.81
N PRO A 176 -15.16 -2.85 23.07
CA PRO A 176 -14.92 -1.50 22.57
C PRO A 176 -13.68 -0.86 23.19
N GLU A 177 -13.38 -1.16 24.45
CA GLU A 177 -12.24 -0.64 25.20
C GLU A 177 -10.89 -1.24 24.79
N LEU A 178 -10.88 -2.20 23.85
CA LEU A 178 -9.67 -2.89 23.40
C LEU A 178 -9.48 -2.73 21.90
N SER A 179 -8.22 -2.64 21.48
CA SER A 179 -7.89 -2.74 20.05
C SER A 179 -8.24 -4.13 19.51
N PRO A 180 -8.48 -4.31 18.21
CA PRO A 180 -8.78 -5.61 17.62
C PRO A 180 -7.68 -6.63 17.91
N ARG A 181 -6.41 -6.23 17.80
CA ARG A 181 -5.28 -7.10 18.16
C ARG A 181 -5.30 -7.50 19.62
N GLU A 182 -5.61 -6.59 20.52
CA GLU A 182 -5.69 -6.89 21.95
C GLU A 182 -6.86 -7.82 22.30
N ASN A 183 -8.00 -7.67 21.61
CA ASN A 183 -9.11 -8.61 21.71
C ASN A 183 -8.69 -10.05 21.35
N GLU A 184 -7.91 -10.23 20.28
CA GLU A 184 -7.39 -11.56 19.87
C GLU A 184 -6.50 -12.17 20.96
N LEU A 185 -5.55 -11.37 21.47
CA LEU A 185 -4.62 -11.81 22.50
C LEU A 185 -5.37 -12.13 23.80
N LYS A 186 -6.33 -11.30 24.19
CA LYS A 186 -7.18 -11.55 25.35
C LYS A 186 -7.98 -12.85 25.19
N ALA A 187 -8.51 -13.11 24.00
CA ALA A 187 -9.27 -14.33 23.73
C ALA A 187 -8.40 -15.58 23.90
N PHE A 188 -7.20 -15.61 23.31
CA PHE A 188 -6.27 -16.72 23.51
C PHE A 188 -5.76 -16.83 24.95
N SER A 189 -5.45 -15.70 25.59
CA SER A 189 -4.97 -15.66 26.98
C SER A 189 -6.01 -16.18 27.97
N LYS A 190 -7.31 -15.97 27.69
CA LYS A 190 -8.42 -16.55 28.47
C LYS A 190 -8.67 -18.02 28.16
N LEU A 191 -8.47 -18.44 26.91
CA LEU A 191 -8.69 -19.82 26.49
C LEU A 191 -7.61 -20.77 27.03
N PHE A 192 -6.34 -20.37 26.93
CA PHE A 192 -5.19 -21.21 27.26
C PHE A 192 -4.48 -20.76 28.53
N SER A 193 -4.08 -21.71 29.38
CA SER A 193 -3.40 -21.41 30.64
C SER A 193 -2.00 -20.87 30.41
N LYS A 194 -1.25 -21.46 29.46
CA LYS A 194 0.03 -20.97 28.96
C LYS A 194 0.10 -21.16 27.45
N ALA A 195 0.88 -20.33 26.77
CA ALA A 195 1.17 -20.55 25.36
C ALA A 195 2.59 -20.16 24.97
N CYS A 196 2.99 -20.51 23.76
CA CYS A 196 4.05 -19.82 23.04
C CYS A 196 3.53 -19.16 21.76
N ILE A 197 3.37 -17.83 21.79
CA ILE A 197 2.95 -16.99 20.66
C ILE A 197 3.99 -15.88 20.46
N VAL A 198 5.10 -16.19 19.80
CA VAL A 198 6.16 -15.20 19.54
C VAL A 198 5.78 -14.17 18.47
N GLY A 199 6.61 -13.14 18.37
CA GLY A 199 6.64 -12.16 17.29
C GLY A 199 6.32 -10.74 17.75
N LYS A 200 6.23 -9.83 16.79
CA LYS A 200 5.73 -8.47 17.02
C LYS A 200 4.20 -8.48 17.07
N TRP A 201 3.64 -8.45 18.27
CA TRP A 201 2.20 -8.37 18.50
C TRP A 201 1.63 -7.03 18.02
N SER A 202 2.45 -6.00 18.05
CA SER A 202 2.20 -4.70 17.42
C SER A 202 3.47 -4.27 16.67
N PRO A 203 3.36 -3.57 15.52
CA PRO A 203 4.50 -2.91 14.90
C PRO A 203 5.03 -1.73 15.73
N ASP A 204 4.23 -1.15 16.63
CA ASP A 204 4.68 -0.14 17.58
C ASP A 204 5.41 -0.84 18.77
N PRO A 205 6.69 -0.50 19.03
CA PRO A 205 7.45 -1.16 20.08
C PRO A 205 6.87 -0.99 21.50
N LYS A 206 6.27 0.16 21.81
CA LYS A 206 5.67 0.44 23.12
C LYS A 206 4.38 -0.35 23.32
N ILE A 207 3.51 -0.36 22.31
CA ILE A 207 2.27 -1.15 22.34
C ILE A 207 2.61 -2.64 22.42
N ASN A 208 3.59 -3.09 21.63
CA ASN A 208 4.04 -4.48 21.64
C ASN A 208 4.52 -4.92 23.04
N LEU A 209 5.33 -4.09 23.71
CA LEU A 209 5.81 -4.37 25.06
C LEU A 209 4.67 -4.34 26.09
N LYS A 210 3.75 -3.36 25.99
CA LYS A 210 2.55 -3.26 26.84
C LYS A 210 1.71 -4.53 26.75
N LEU A 211 1.43 -5.01 25.53
CA LEU A 211 0.64 -6.22 25.32
C LEU A 211 1.36 -7.47 25.85
N LYS A 212 2.65 -7.64 25.56
CA LYS A 212 3.45 -8.78 26.07
C LYS A 212 3.50 -8.86 27.59
N ARG A 213 3.60 -7.72 28.27
CA ARG A 213 3.52 -7.67 29.74
C ARG A 213 2.13 -8.05 30.25
N LYS A 214 1.07 -7.55 29.60
CA LYS A 214 -0.32 -7.78 30.01
C LYS A 214 -0.77 -9.23 29.80
N TYR A 215 -0.35 -9.86 28.70
CA TYR A 215 -0.72 -11.23 28.34
C TYR A 215 0.50 -12.16 28.36
N SER A 216 1.32 -12.05 29.41
CA SER A 216 2.59 -12.79 29.54
C SER A 216 2.41 -14.31 29.53
N ASN A 217 1.23 -14.81 29.92
CA ASN A 217 0.91 -16.24 29.82
C ASN A 217 1.00 -16.77 28.39
N LEU A 218 0.81 -15.92 27.38
CA LEU A 218 0.94 -16.30 25.96
C LEU A 218 2.39 -16.48 25.49
N CYS A 219 3.37 -16.15 26.34
CA CYS A 219 4.79 -16.32 26.09
C CYS A 219 5.42 -17.40 26.99
N ALA A 220 4.67 -17.93 27.95
CA ALA A 220 5.20 -18.75 29.04
C ALA A 220 5.79 -20.10 28.62
N LEU A 221 5.48 -20.61 27.42
CA LEU A 221 6.06 -21.85 26.86
C LEU A 221 7.13 -21.58 25.80
N CYS A 222 7.47 -20.31 25.55
CA CYS A 222 8.53 -19.96 24.62
C CYS A 222 9.90 -20.25 25.25
N GLU A 223 10.94 -20.32 24.40
CA GLU A 223 12.32 -20.56 24.86
C GLU A 223 12.81 -19.41 25.73
N HIS A 224 12.48 -18.19 25.30
CA HIS A 224 12.77 -16.94 26.01
C HIS A 224 11.48 -16.16 26.27
N PRO A 225 10.67 -16.51 27.30
CA PRO A 225 9.38 -15.89 27.58
C PRO A 225 9.43 -14.36 27.75
N GLU A 226 10.55 -13.84 28.24
CA GLU A 226 10.80 -12.41 28.45
C GLU A 226 11.01 -11.64 27.13
N ILE A 227 11.45 -12.31 26.07
CA ILE A 227 11.63 -11.74 24.73
C ILE A 227 10.37 -12.01 23.88
N CYS A 228 9.93 -13.27 23.85
CA CYS A 228 8.77 -13.76 23.14
C CYS A 228 8.77 -13.33 21.66
N ASP A 229 9.91 -13.46 21.00
CA ASP A 229 10.14 -13.01 19.62
C ASP A 229 11.00 -14.01 18.86
N TYR A 230 11.10 -13.87 17.55
CA TYR A 230 11.98 -14.70 16.74
C TYR A 230 13.45 -14.27 16.86
N PRO A 231 14.43 -15.18 16.69
CA PRO A 231 14.26 -16.64 16.64
C PRO A 231 13.95 -17.23 18.02
N ASP A 232 13.13 -18.29 18.06
CA ASP A 232 12.77 -19.00 19.29
C ASP A 232 12.53 -20.49 18.95
N LEU A 233 13.16 -21.38 19.71
CA LEU A 233 13.15 -22.84 19.49
C LEU A 233 11.74 -23.44 19.47
N TYR A 234 10.80 -22.86 20.20
CA TYR A 234 9.42 -23.32 20.37
C TYR A 234 8.41 -22.60 19.47
N SER A 235 8.92 -21.82 18.51
CA SER A 235 8.12 -21.08 17.55
C SER A 235 8.27 -21.57 16.10
N GLY A 236 7.42 -21.07 15.21
CA GLY A 236 7.37 -21.54 13.83
C GLY A 236 6.72 -22.91 13.68
N TYR A 237 6.75 -23.46 12.47
CA TYR A 237 6.01 -24.69 12.17
C TYR A 237 6.55 -25.91 12.91
N ASP A 238 7.88 -26.03 12.96
CA ASP A 238 8.59 -27.12 13.66
C ASP A 238 8.68 -26.85 15.16
N GLY A 239 8.99 -25.61 15.57
CA GLY A 239 9.09 -25.26 16.98
C GLY A 239 7.77 -25.39 17.72
N ALA A 240 6.62 -25.15 17.07
CA ALA A 240 5.33 -25.44 17.67
C ALA A 240 5.16 -26.93 18.03
N LEU A 241 5.73 -27.85 17.24
CA LEU A 241 5.73 -29.29 17.54
C LEU A 241 6.75 -29.64 18.63
N ARG A 242 7.94 -29.02 18.61
CA ARG A 242 8.90 -29.14 19.73
C ARG A 242 8.32 -28.64 21.06
N CYS A 243 7.54 -27.56 21.03
CA CYS A 243 6.83 -27.05 22.21
C CYS A 243 5.85 -28.08 22.78
N LEU A 244 5.11 -28.77 21.90
CA LEU A 244 4.20 -29.86 22.27
C LEU A 244 4.95 -31.06 22.82
N ALA A 245 6.00 -31.51 22.11
CA ALA A 245 6.73 -32.73 22.44
C ALA A 245 7.65 -32.56 23.66
N HIS A 246 8.27 -31.39 23.83
CA HIS A 246 9.42 -31.22 24.73
C HIS A 246 9.26 -30.09 25.76
N ASN A 247 8.24 -29.22 25.67
CA ASN A 247 8.11 -28.07 26.57
C ASN A 247 6.72 -27.92 27.23
N GLY A 248 6.06 -29.05 27.51
CA GLY A 248 4.80 -29.07 28.27
C GLY A 248 3.60 -28.46 27.54
N GLY A 249 3.69 -28.27 26.22
CA GLY A 249 2.54 -28.01 25.37
C GLY A 249 1.59 -29.21 25.33
N GLN A 250 0.30 -28.95 25.17
CA GLN A 250 -0.75 -29.97 25.04
C GLN A 250 -1.44 -29.94 23.68
N ILE A 251 -1.37 -28.80 22.98
CA ILE A 251 -1.84 -28.64 21.61
C ILE A 251 -0.87 -27.77 20.80
N ALA A 252 -0.51 -28.23 19.59
CA ALA A 252 0.27 -27.45 18.63
C ALA A 252 -0.53 -27.11 17.38
N TRP A 253 -0.54 -25.83 17.02
CA TRP A 253 -1.14 -25.33 15.79
C TRP A 253 -0.07 -25.17 14.72
N THR A 254 -0.10 -26.02 13.70
CA THR A 254 0.92 -26.05 12.64
C THR A 254 0.31 -26.53 11.31
N LYS A 255 1.14 -26.98 10.37
CA LYS A 255 0.72 -27.52 9.08
C LYS A 255 1.23 -28.94 8.83
N VAL A 256 0.45 -29.71 8.07
CA VAL A 256 0.66 -31.14 7.79
C VAL A 256 2.10 -31.49 7.43
N ILE A 257 2.69 -30.79 6.44
CA ILE A 257 4.09 -31.02 6.02
C ILE A 257 5.10 -31.02 7.18
N PHE A 258 4.98 -30.10 8.15
CA PHE A 258 5.91 -30.06 9.28
C PHE A 258 5.60 -31.14 10.31
N VAL A 259 4.33 -31.53 10.49
CA VAL A 259 3.98 -32.69 11.32
C VAL A 259 4.65 -33.94 10.77
N ARG A 260 4.49 -34.17 9.47
CA ARG A 260 5.06 -35.35 8.80
C ARG A 260 6.59 -35.35 8.87
N LYS A 261 7.24 -34.22 8.60
CA LYS A 261 8.71 -34.10 8.72
C LYS A 261 9.21 -34.33 10.15
N PHE A 262 8.54 -33.75 11.14
CA PHE A 262 8.92 -33.86 12.55
C PHE A 262 8.91 -35.32 13.03
N PHE A 263 7.92 -36.10 12.62
CA PHE A 263 7.80 -37.53 12.92
C PHE A 263 8.45 -38.46 11.88
N GLY A 264 9.26 -37.93 10.97
CA GLY A 264 10.00 -38.74 10.02
C GLY A 264 9.16 -39.43 8.93
N LEU A 265 7.92 -39.00 8.72
CA LEU A 265 7.01 -39.52 7.72
C LEU A 265 7.32 -38.94 6.33
N SER A 266 6.91 -39.65 5.27
CA SER A 266 7.06 -39.18 3.89
C SER A 266 6.24 -37.92 3.62
N VAL A 267 6.76 -36.99 2.81
CA VAL A 267 6.05 -35.76 2.41
C VAL A 267 6.20 -35.53 0.92
N GLY A 268 5.08 -35.53 0.18
CA GLY A 268 5.11 -35.38 -1.28
C GLY A 268 6.08 -36.38 -1.91
N ILE A 269 7.12 -35.88 -2.58
CA ILE A 269 8.18 -36.74 -3.16
C ILE A 269 9.32 -37.08 -2.19
N THR A 270 9.37 -36.44 -1.01
CA THR A 270 10.40 -36.67 0.00
C THR A 270 10.10 -37.96 0.78
N PRO A 271 11.00 -38.97 0.78
CA PRO A 271 10.78 -40.22 1.51
C PRO A 271 10.85 -40.02 3.02
N ALA A 272 10.33 -40.99 3.77
CA ALA A 272 10.44 -41.04 5.22
C ALA A 272 11.91 -41.01 5.67
N LYS A 273 12.19 -40.31 6.77
CA LYS A 273 13.52 -40.18 7.37
C LYS A 273 13.42 -40.45 8.87
N PRO A 274 14.30 -41.26 9.47
CA PRO A 274 14.24 -41.51 10.90
C PRO A 274 14.36 -40.21 11.70
N THR A 275 13.50 -40.04 12.70
CA THR A 275 13.61 -38.99 13.72
C THR A 275 13.51 -39.65 15.11
N ASN A 276 13.86 -38.90 16.16
CA ASN A 276 13.76 -39.38 17.53
C ASN A 276 12.32 -39.32 18.09
N GLU A 277 11.37 -38.82 17.29
CA GLU A 277 9.99 -38.57 17.71
C GLU A 277 9.11 -39.76 17.31
N ASP A 278 8.38 -40.34 18.26
CA ASP A 278 7.45 -41.45 18.00
C ASP A 278 6.06 -40.92 17.57
N PRO A 279 5.66 -41.05 16.29
CA PRO A 279 4.35 -40.60 15.83
C PRO A 279 3.18 -41.30 16.53
N SER A 280 3.38 -42.50 17.09
CA SER A 280 2.29 -43.26 17.72
C SER A 280 1.76 -42.62 19.01
N GLN A 281 2.52 -41.67 19.59
CA GLN A 281 2.15 -40.89 20.76
C GLN A 281 1.31 -39.65 20.44
N PHE A 282 1.09 -39.33 19.17
CA PHE A 282 0.43 -38.09 18.75
C PHE A 282 -0.77 -38.33 17.85
N ALA A 283 -1.71 -37.38 17.88
CA ALA A 283 -2.88 -37.39 17.01
C ALA A 283 -3.19 -35.97 16.50
N TYR A 284 -3.79 -35.88 15.32
CA TYR A 284 -4.52 -34.71 14.89
C TYR A 284 -5.81 -34.57 15.70
N LEU A 285 -6.08 -33.36 16.20
CA LEU A 285 -7.38 -33.01 16.76
C LEU A 285 -8.26 -32.40 15.65
N CYS A 286 -9.34 -33.09 15.33
CA CYS A 286 -10.24 -32.70 14.25
C CYS A 286 -11.21 -31.60 14.69
N PRO A 287 -11.77 -30.80 13.77
CA PRO A 287 -12.71 -29.73 14.12
C PRO A 287 -13.98 -30.20 14.84
N ASP A 288 -14.35 -31.47 14.75
CA ASP A 288 -15.49 -32.09 15.44
C ASP A 288 -15.13 -32.66 16.82
N GLY A 289 -13.88 -32.56 17.25
CA GLY A 289 -13.37 -33.11 18.51
C GLY A 289 -12.81 -34.53 18.42
N SER A 290 -12.98 -35.20 17.27
CA SER A 290 -12.40 -36.53 17.06
C SER A 290 -10.86 -36.47 16.92
N LYS A 291 -10.22 -37.62 17.08
CA LYS A 291 -8.76 -37.77 16.99
C LYS A 291 -8.40 -38.69 15.83
N VAL A 292 -7.43 -38.29 15.03
CA VAL A 292 -6.88 -39.11 13.93
C VAL A 292 -5.37 -39.28 14.14
N PRO A 293 -4.81 -40.49 14.08
CA PRO A 293 -3.36 -40.69 14.20
C PRO A 293 -2.55 -39.84 13.21
N VAL A 294 -1.39 -39.31 13.63
CA VAL A 294 -0.58 -38.45 12.73
C VAL A 294 0.00 -39.19 11.51
N THR A 295 0.01 -40.52 11.55
CA THR A 295 0.38 -41.42 10.45
C THR A 295 -0.67 -41.54 9.36
N GLU A 296 -1.93 -41.20 9.67
CA GLU A 296 -3.07 -41.30 8.76
C GLU A 296 -3.35 -39.98 8.03
N THR A 297 -4.43 -39.95 7.24
CA THR A 297 -4.88 -38.74 6.53
C THR A 297 -5.33 -37.68 7.53
N PRO A 298 -4.76 -36.46 7.50
CA PRO A 298 -5.07 -35.42 8.47
C PRO A 298 -6.51 -34.91 8.33
N CYS A 299 -7.14 -34.60 9.46
CA CYS A 299 -8.34 -33.77 9.50
C CYS A 299 -7.96 -32.30 9.65
N THR A 300 -8.27 -31.49 8.63
CA THR A 300 -7.78 -30.10 8.53
C THR A 300 -8.81 -29.09 9.00
N TRP A 301 -8.36 -28.02 9.65
CA TRP A 301 -9.22 -26.94 10.14
C TRP A 301 -9.56 -25.91 9.05
N ALA A 302 -8.61 -25.65 8.18
CA ALA A 302 -8.74 -24.86 6.95
C ALA A 302 -7.49 -25.08 6.11
N ALA A 303 -7.54 -24.66 4.84
CA ALA A 303 -6.37 -24.66 3.99
C ALA A 303 -6.09 -23.25 3.44
N ARG A 304 -4.82 -22.94 3.20
CA ARG A 304 -4.43 -21.77 2.40
C ARG A 304 -4.22 -22.24 0.95
N PRO A 305 -4.94 -21.69 -0.03
CA PRO A 305 -4.69 -21.98 -1.44
C PRO A 305 -3.28 -21.62 -1.90
N TRP A 306 -2.86 -22.22 -3.01
CA TRP A 306 -1.65 -21.80 -3.71
C TRP A 306 -1.81 -20.41 -4.32
N GLN A 307 -0.70 -19.68 -4.39
CA GLN A 307 -0.58 -18.51 -5.27
C GLN A 307 -0.67 -18.99 -6.72
N GLY A 308 -0.87 -18.10 -7.67
CA GLY A 308 -0.94 -18.51 -9.06
C GLY A 308 -1.05 -17.37 -10.04
N TYR A 309 -1.54 -17.71 -11.22
CA TYR A 309 -1.79 -16.78 -12.31
C TYR A 309 -3.29 -16.69 -12.57
N MET A 310 -3.78 -15.46 -12.65
CA MET A 310 -5.17 -15.14 -12.92
C MET A 310 -5.29 -14.45 -14.27
N THR A 311 -6.34 -14.79 -15.00
CA THR A 311 -6.68 -14.25 -16.32
C THR A 311 -8.16 -13.84 -16.38
N ASN A 312 -8.60 -13.22 -17.47
CA ASN A 312 -10.03 -13.03 -17.78
C ASN A 312 -10.61 -14.21 -18.60
N ALA A 313 -11.95 -14.32 -18.67
CA ALA A 313 -12.63 -15.45 -19.33
C ALA A 313 -12.39 -15.54 -20.85
N ALA A 314 -12.00 -14.44 -21.52
CA ALA A 314 -11.68 -14.48 -22.94
C ALA A 314 -10.41 -15.28 -23.21
N ILE A 315 -9.40 -15.10 -22.35
CA ILE A 315 -8.09 -15.75 -22.45
C ILE A 315 -8.11 -17.15 -21.83
N ALA A 316 -8.94 -17.39 -20.81
CA ALA A 316 -9.07 -18.67 -20.12
C ALA A 316 -9.27 -19.86 -21.08
N LYS A 317 -9.91 -19.65 -22.23
CA LYS A 317 -10.19 -20.70 -23.22
C LYS A 317 -8.97 -21.14 -24.04
N SER A 318 -7.86 -20.41 -23.97
CA SER A 318 -6.66 -20.63 -24.79
C SER A 318 -5.37 -20.43 -23.99
N VAL A 319 -5.34 -20.88 -22.74
CA VAL A 319 -4.19 -20.72 -21.83
C VAL A 319 -3.09 -21.78 -22.02
N ASP A 320 -3.32 -22.84 -22.79
CA ASP A 320 -2.37 -23.97 -22.85
C ASP A 320 -1.00 -23.59 -23.42
N ASP A 321 -0.96 -22.72 -24.43
CA ASP A 321 0.30 -22.19 -24.95
C ASP A 321 1.00 -21.26 -23.95
N LEU A 322 0.23 -20.53 -23.13
CA LEU A 322 0.73 -19.68 -22.06
C LEU A 322 1.30 -20.51 -20.91
N ARG A 323 0.63 -21.60 -20.49
CA ARG A 323 1.14 -22.56 -19.49
C ARG A 323 2.49 -23.12 -19.92
N ARG A 324 2.59 -23.62 -21.16
CA ARG A 324 3.87 -24.08 -21.74
C ARG A 324 4.93 -22.99 -21.75
N LYS A 325 4.56 -21.74 -22.01
CA LYS A 325 5.48 -20.60 -21.96
C LYS A 325 6.00 -20.38 -20.54
N LEU A 326 5.13 -20.39 -19.53
CA LEU A 326 5.49 -20.23 -18.13
C LEU A 326 6.39 -21.37 -17.63
N GLU A 327 6.13 -22.62 -18.01
CA GLU A 327 7.01 -23.77 -17.73
C GLU A 327 8.41 -23.63 -18.35
N ASN A 328 8.48 -23.17 -19.61
CA ASN A 328 9.74 -22.93 -20.30
C ASN A 328 10.53 -21.81 -19.62
N LEU A 329 9.86 -20.70 -19.29
CA LEU A 329 10.45 -19.59 -18.55
C LEU A 329 10.94 -20.02 -17.16
N ASN A 330 10.18 -20.84 -16.44
CA ASN A 330 10.63 -21.41 -15.16
C ASN A 330 11.95 -22.18 -15.32
N SER A 331 12.05 -23.02 -16.35
CA SER A 331 13.27 -23.81 -16.63
C SER A 331 14.48 -22.92 -16.94
N ILE A 332 14.29 -21.91 -17.79
CA ILE A 332 15.35 -20.96 -18.19
C ILE A 332 15.77 -20.11 -16.99
N GLY A 333 14.80 -19.51 -16.29
CA GLY A 333 15.04 -18.64 -15.15
C GLY A 333 15.74 -19.37 -14.02
N SER A 334 15.35 -20.63 -13.74
CA SER A 334 16.00 -21.46 -12.71
C SER A 334 17.44 -21.76 -13.09
N LYS A 335 17.68 -22.20 -14.33
CA LYS A 335 19.04 -22.50 -14.82
C LYS A 335 19.96 -21.29 -14.75
N ASN A 336 19.44 -20.11 -15.11
CA ASN A 336 20.21 -18.87 -15.19
C ASN A 336 20.19 -18.06 -13.90
N HIS A 337 19.52 -18.53 -12.83
CA HIS A 337 19.30 -17.79 -11.58
C HIS A 337 18.79 -16.36 -11.83
N SER A 338 17.86 -16.22 -12.77
CA SER A 338 17.44 -14.91 -13.25
C SER A 338 16.58 -14.16 -12.22
N PRO A 339 16.85 -12.88 -11.94
CA PRO A 339 16.07 -12.11 -10.97
C PRO A 339 14.57 -12.01 -11.30
N TRP A 340 14.22 -12.02 -12.59
CA TRP A 340 12.82 -11.96 -13.04
C TRP A 340 12.04 -13.24 -12.68
N LEU A 341 12.69 -14.38 -12.46
CA LEU A 341 11.99 -15.60 -12.04
C LEU A 341 11.29 -15.37 -10.69
N GLN A 342 12.02 -14.80 -9.73
CA GLN A 342 11.49 -14.52 -8.41
C GLN A 342 10.64 -13.24 -8.38
N LYS A 343 11.08 -12.18 -9.06
CA LYS A 343 10.42 -10.88 -8.95
C LYS A 343 9.18 -10.74 -9.84
N VAL A 344 9.16 -11.36 -11.02
CA VAL A 344 8.06 -11.23 -12.00
C VAL A 344 7.12 -12.43 -11.96
N LEU A 345 7.66 -13.66 -11.93
CA LEU A 345 6.86 -14.89 -11.93
C LEU A 345 6.57 -15.43 -10.52
N GLU A 346 7.14 -14.84 -9.47
CA GLU A 346 7.06 -15.36 -8.10
C GLU A 346 7.49 -16.83 -7.95
N LEU A 347 8.39 -17.28 -8.83
CA LEU A 347 8.98 -18.61 -8.84
C LEU A 347 10.38 -18.59 -8.24
N ASN A 348 10.80 -19.71 -7.69
CA ASN A 348 12.17 -19.90 -7.18
C ASN A 348 12.56 -21.39 -7.25
N ASP A 349 13.75 -21.73 -6.79
CA ASP A 349 14.27 -23.10 -6.83
C ASP A 349 13.39 -24.12 -6.10
N LYS A 350 12.56 -23.67 -5.17
CA LYS A 350 11.63 -24.52 -4.41
C LYS A 350 10.24 -24.60 -5.01
N THR A 351 9.91 -23.76 -6.00
CA THR A 351 8.58 -23.70 -6.61
C THR A 351 8.60 -23.92 -8.12
N ALA A 352 7.44 -24.27 -8.66
CA ALA A 352 7.23 -24.47 -10.08
C ALA A 352 5.76 -24.15 -10.44
N PRO A 353 5.49 -23.73 -11.68
CA PRO A 353 4.12 -23.64 -12.18
C PRO A 353 3.53 -25.06 -12.27
N LYS A 354 2.24 -25.18 -11.95
CA LYS A 354 1.47 -26.42 -12.02
C LYS A 354 0.08 -26.10 -12.56
N GLU A 355 -0.29 -26.79 -13.62
CA GLU A 355 -1.63 -26.68 -14.19
C GLU A 355 -2.73 -27.11 -13.20
N ASN A 356 -3.79 -26.31 -13.14
CA ASN A 356 -5.03 -26.61 -12.41
C ASN A 356 -6.25 -26.55 -13.34
N LYS A 357 -7.35 -27.18 -12.92
CA LYS A 357 -8.65 -26.95 -13.55
C LYS A 357 -9.01 -25.47 -13.41
N ILE A 358 -9.33 -24.83 -14.53
CA ILE A 358 -9.77 -23.43 -14.58
C ILE A 358 -10.96 -23.24 -13.62
N ILE A 359 -10.83 -22.25 -12.75
CA ILE A 359 -11.76 -22.02 -11.64
C ILE A 359 -11.83 -20.52 -11.31
N SER A 360 -13.00 -20.03 -10.89
CA SER A 360 -13.15 -18.63 -10.49
C SER A 360 -12.33 -18.34 -9.21
N PRO A 361 -11.85 -17.11 -8.99
CA PRO A 361 -11.17 -16.75 -7.75
C PRO A 361 -12.02 -17.03 -6.50
N LYS A 362 -13.34 -16.77 -6.57
CA LYS A 362 -14.27 -17.04 -5.48
C LYS A 362 -14.31 -18.53 -5.14
N ASP A 363 -14.59 -19.38 -6.13
CA ASP A 363 -14.71 -20.83 -5.90
C ASP A 363 -13.37 -21.45 -5.47
N TYR A 364 -12.25 -20.89 -5.95
CA TYR A 364 -10.90 -21.31 -5.55
C TYR A 364 -10.59 -21.03 -4.07
N LEU A 365 -11.09 -19.91 -3.53
CA LEU A 365 -10.98 -19.59 -2.10
C LEU A 365 -11.97 -20.41 -1.25
N ASP A 366 -13.19 -20.60 -1.76
CA ASP A 366 -14.26 -21.31 -1.06
C ASP A 366 -13.94 -22.79 -0.90
N LYS A 367 -13.37 -23.47 -1.92
CA LYS A 367 -12.94 -24.87 -1.80
C LYS A 367 -11.89 -25.11 -0.70
N ALA A 368 -11.16 -24.07 -0.29
CA ALA A 368 -10.16 -24.15 0.76
C ALA A 368 -10.68 -23.71 2.15
N ASN A 369 -11.93 -23.26 2.23
CA ASN A 369 -12.49 -22.58 3.40
C ASN A 369 -11.57 -21.45 3.88
N TYR A 370 -11.09 -20.62 2.94
CA TYR A 370 -10.15 -19.53 3.22
C TYR A 370 -10.81 -18.14 3.13
N THR A 371 -11.97 -18.03 2.47
CA THR A 371 -12.72 -16.77 2.38
C THR A 371 -13.04 -16.20 3.76
N ASP A 372 -13.50 -17.02 4.70
CA ASP A 372 -13.81 -16.61 6.07
C ASP A 372 -12.56 -16.26 6.91
N VAL A 373 -11.40 -16.81 6.56
CA VAL A 373 -10.10 -16.43 7.15
C VAL A 373 -9.70 -15.03 6.69
N ILE A 374 -9.93 -14.69 5.42
CA ILE A 374 -9.68 -13.34 4.89
C ILE A 374 -10.71 -12.35 5.43
N GLU A 375 -11.99 -12.73 5.47
CA GLU A 375 -13.10 -11.91 5.98
C GLU A 375 -13.16 -11.82 7.49
N ARG A 376 -12.25 -12.48 8.19
CA ARG A 376 -12.20 -12.52 9.65
C ARG A 376 -12.37 -11.11 10.21
N ASP A 377 -13.47 -10.95 10.92
CA ASP A 377 -13.85 -9.72 11.57
C ASP A 377 -14.13 -9.98 13.05
N TYR A 378 -14.15 -8.92 13.83
CA TYR A 378 -14.20 -8.95 15.28
C TYR A 378 -15.63 -9.06 15.81
N GLY A 379 -16.62 -8.85 14.94
CA GLY A 379 -18.05 -8.86 15.25
C GLY A 379 -18.60 -7.44 15.45
N PRO A 380 -19.93 -7.26 15.48
CA PRO A 380 -20.52 -5.95 15.74
C PRO A 380 -20.28 -5.49 17.20
N PRO A 381 -20.08 -4.17 17.43
CA PRO A 381 -19.98 -3.11 16.42
C PRO A 381 -18.64 -3.19 15.67
N PHE A 382 -18.70 -3.11 14.34
CA PHE A 382 -17.49 -3.12 13.51
C PHE A 382 -16.75 -1.80 13.67
N LYS A 383 -15.50 -1.87 14.13
CA LYS A 383 -14.61 -0.71 14.19
C LYS A 383 -14.03 -0.42 12.81
N THR A 384 -13.90 0.86 12.50
CA THR A 384 -13.23 1.36 11.29
C THR A 384 -12.29 2.50 11.63
N ILE A 385 -11.30 2.73 10.76
CA ILE A 385 -10.48 3.95 10.79
C ILE A 385 -10.90 4.80 9.59
N ARG A 386 -11.63 5.88 9.87
CA ARG A 386 -12.13 6.82 8.86
C ARG A 386 -11.05 7.86 8.54
N PHE A 387 -10.42 7.73 7.38
CA PHE A 387 -9.55 8.74 6.81
C PHE A 387 -10.37 9.90 6.28
N CYS A 388 -10.09 11.10 6.77
CA CYS A 388 -10.62 12.31 6.15
C CYS A 388 -9.73 12.72 4.97
N VAL A 389 -10.35 12.93 3.82
CA VAL A 389 -9.71 13.27 2.54
C VAL A 389 -10.39 14.49 1.93
N THR A 390 -9.69 15.22 1.06
CA THR A 390 -10.22 16.50 0.54
C THR A 390 -10.40 16.53 -0.98
N SER A 391 -10.18 15.42 -1.67
CA SER A 391 -10.36 15.34 -3.11
C SER A 391 -10.88 13.96 -3.53
N LYS A 392 -11.51 13.90 -4.71
CA LYS A 392 -12.05 12.65 -5.23
C LYS A 392 -10.96 11.62 -5.52
N ASP A 393 -9.82 12.06 -6.05
CA ASP A 393 -8.67 11.18 -6.32
C ASP A 393 -8.09 10.58 -5.03
N GLU A 394 -8.03 11.37 -3.95
CA GLU A 394 -7.57 10.90 -2.64
C GLU A 394 -8.57 9.93 -1.98
N GLU A 395 -9.87 10.20 -2.14
CA GLU A 395 -10.93 9.29 -1.71
C GLU A 395 -10.84 7.95 -2.44
N ASP A 396 -10.59 7.95 -3.75
CA ASP A 396 -10.46 6.73 -4.54
C ASP A 396 -9.20 5.93 -4.15
N LYS A 397 -8.08 6.61 -3.87
CA LYS A 397 -6.88 5.96 -3.28
C LYS A 397 -7.18 5.38 -1.90
N CYS A 398 -7.91 6.09 -1.05
CA CYS A 398 -8.31 5.62 0.27
C CYS A 398 -9.22 4.38 0.20
N ARG A 399 -10.19 4.37 -0.71
CA ARG A 399 -11.08 3.22 -0.92
C ARG A 399 -10.31 2.00 -1.45
N THR A 400 -9.29 2.22 -2.26
CA THR A 400 -8.38 1.17 -2.73
C THR A 400 -7.51 0.63 -1.59
N LEU A 401 -6.96 1.51 -0.74
CA LEU A 401 -6.27 1.13 0.49
C LEU A 401 -7.16 0.27 1.41
N SER A 402 -8.43 0.65 1.58
CA SER A 402 -9.40 -0.11 2.38
C SER A 402 -9.52 -1.57 1.90
N LYS A 403 -9.68 -1.77 0.58
CA LYS A 403 -9.78 -3.11 -0.03
C LYS A 403 -8.49 -3.91 0.15
N ALA A 404 -7.35 -3.33 -0.23
CA ALA A 404 -6.05 -3.98 -0.19
C ALA A 404 -5.64 -4.35 1.25
N ALA A 405 -5.78 -3.41 2.19
CA ALA A 405 -5.42 -3.64 3.58
C ALA A 405 -6.30 -4.72 4.22
N PHE A 406 -7.59 -4.70 3.93
CA PHE A 406 -8.51 -5.70 4.45
C PHE A 406 -8.17 -7.12 3.96
N SER A 407 -7.89 -7.31 2.66
CA SER A 407 -7.53 -8.64 2.15
C SER A 407 -6.23 -9.19 2.76
N ARG A 408 -5.32 -8.30 3.17
CA ARG A 408 -4.04 -8.62 3.81
C ARG A 408 -4.12 -8.69 5.34
N ASN A 409 -5.31 -8.86 5.92
CA ASN A 409 -5.52 -9.01 7.37
C ASN A 409 -5.05 -7.78 8.20
N ILE A 410 -4.99 -6.60 7.59
CA ILE A 410 -4.83 -5.34 8.33
C ILE A 410 -6.22 -4.94 8.85
N ARG A 411 -6.26 -4.59 10.12
CA ARG A 411 -7.49 -4.35 10.88
C ARG A 411 -7.27 -3.22 11.88
N PRO A 412 -8.32 -2.45 12.22
CA PRO A 412 -9.67 -2.47 11.67
C PRO A 412 -9.70 -2.04 10.19
N ARG A 413 -10.87 -2.14 9.55
CA ARG A 413 -11.02 -1.73 8.16
C ARG A 413 -10.87 -0.21 8.03
N PHE A 414 -10.17 0.25 7.01
CA PHE A 414 -10.16 1.69 6.68
C PHE A 414 -11.47 2.09 6.00
N ASP A 415 -11.94 3.30 6.28
CA ASP A 415 -13.03 3.96 5.58
C ASP A 415 -12.63 5.39 5.22
N CYS A 416 -13.40 6.06 4.36
CA CYS A 416 -13.01 7.32 3.74
C CYS A 416 -14.16 8.34 3.85
N VAL A 417 -13.85 9.50 4.41
CA VAL A 417 -14.77 10.64 4.58
C VAL A 417 -14.24 11.79 3.73
N LEU A 418 -14.96 12.12 2.66
CA LEU A 418 -14.63 13.25 1.80
C LEU A 418 -15.23 14.53 2.39
N GLU A 419 -14.39 15.53 2.62
CA GLU A 419 -14.80 16.87 3.03
C GLU A 419 -14.30 17.93 2.03
N GLU A 420 -14.93 19.10 2.05
CA GLU A 420 -14.63 20.19 1.13
C GLU A 420 -13.26 20.87 1.37
N SER A 421 -12.66 20.70 2.55
CA SER A 421 -11.37 21.30 2.88
C SER A 421 -10.65 20.62 4.05
N VAL A 422 -9.35 20.87 4.17
CA VAL A 422 -8.53 20.34 5.28
C VAL A 422 -9.09 20.76 6.64
N TYR A 423 -9.51 22.02 6.81
CA TYR A 423 -10.02 22.50 8.10
C TYR A 423 -11.41 21.94 8.41
N LYS A 424 -12.22 21.67 7.38
CA LYS A 424 -13.46 20.92 7.56
C LYS A 424 -13.14 19.50 8.05
N CYS A 425 -12.13 18.85 7.49
CA CYS A 425 -11.61 17.58 8.03
C CYS A 425 -11.16 17.70 9.49
N LEU A 426 -10.46 18.77 9.89
CA LEU A 426 -10.06 18.96 11.29
C LEU A 426 -11.27 19.01 12.23
N ASN A 427 -12.31 19.77 11.86
CA ASN A 427 -13.58 19.81 12.60
C ASN A 427 -14.27 18.45 12.64
N THR A 428 -14.38 17.78 11.49
CA THR A 428 -15.01 16.47 11.39
C THR A 428 -14.29 15.41 12.23
N ILE A 429 -12.96 15.48 12.36
CA ILE A 429 -12.20 14.60 13.26
C ILE A 429 -12.45 14.96 14.73
N ARG A 430 -12.42 16.24 15.09
CA ARG A 430 -12.74 16.72 16.45
C ARG A 430 -14.11 16.23 16.90
N ASP A 431 -15.09 16.35 16.01
CA ASP A 431 -16.49 16.01 16.25
C ASP A 431 -16.78 14.51 16.05
N ASN A 432 -15.73 13.69 15.90
CA ASN A 432 -15.78 12.23 15.76
C ASN A 432 -16.57 11.74 14.52
N GLY A 433 -16.68 12.57 13.47
CA GLY A 433 -17.18 12.20 12.13
C GLY A 433 -16.11 11.53 11.25
N ALA A 434 -14.83 11.73 11.55
CA ALA A 434 -13.69 11.00 11.00
C ALA A 434 -12.64 10.72 12.10
N ASP A 435 -11.61 9.94 11.80
CA ASP A 435 -10.63 9.50 12.82
C ASP A 435 -9.24 10.06 12.58
N VAL A 436 -8.80 10.18 11.32
CA VAL A 436 -7.44 10.61 10.99
C VAL A 436 -7.36 11.44 9.71
N ILE A 437 -6.33 12.29 9.64
CA ILE A 437 -5.84 12.97 8.43
C ILE A 437 -4.32 13.11 8.53
N THR A 438 -3.63 13.09 7.40
CA THR A 438 -2.19 13.39 7.32
C THR A 438 -1.99 14.88 7.04
N LEU A 439 -1.18 15.55 7.86
CA LEU A 439 -0.97 17.00 7.77
C LEU A 439 0.51 17.36 7.71
N ASP A 440 0.79 18.47 7.01
CA ASP A 440 2.07 19.17 7.13
C ASP A 440 2.24 19.78 8.53
N GLY A 441 3.48 19.87 9.02
CA GLY A 441 3.78 20.36 10.36
C GLY A 441 3.17 21.72 10.73
N GLY A 442 3.02 22.64 9.78
CA GLY A 442 2.36 23.94 10.02
C GLY A 442 0.87 23.80 10.29
N LEU A 443 0.20 22.86 9.63
CA LEU A 443 -1.22 22.58 9.85
C LEU A 443 -1.45 21.73 11.11
N VAL A 444 -0.43 21.00 11.59
CA VAL A 444 -0.50 20.28 12.87
C VAL A 444 -0.61 21.26 14.04
N ASP A 445 0.11 22.40 14.01
CA ASP A 445 0.00 23.43 15.04
C ASP A 445 -1.45 23.98 15.15
N ILE A 446 -2.06 24.27 14.00
CA ILE A 446 -3.48 24.68 13.90
C ILE A 446 -4.40 23.58 14.44
N ALA A 447 -4.19 22.33 14.00
CA ALA A 447 -4.97 21.18 14.44
C ALA A 447 -4.94 21.00 15.97
N GLN A 448 -3.79 21.24 16.60
CA GLN A 448 -3.64 21.16 18.06
C GLN A 448 -4.32 22.32 18.77
N LYS A 449 -4.04 23.56 18.35
CA LYS A 449 -4.49 24.77 19.06
C LYS A 449 -5.97 25.08 18.86
N GLU A 450 -6.48 24.87 17.64
CA GLU A 450 -7.82 25.34 17.26
C GLU A 450 -8.85 24.19 17.17
N HIS A 451 -8.40 22.95 16.98
CA HIS A 451 -9.29 21.81 16.75
C HIS A 451 -9.17 20.68 17.78
N ASN A 452 -8.37 20.84 18.84
CA ASN A 452 -8.18 19.84 19.88
C ASN A 452 -7.78 18.45 19.31
N LEU A 453 -6.86 18.45 18.35
CA LEU A 453 -6.30 17.24 17.74
C LEU A 453 -4.87 17.02 18.23
N LYS A 454 -4.34 15.80 18.06
CA LYS A 454 -2.97 15.43 18.42
C LYS A 454 -2.30 14.56 17.35
N PRO A 455 -1.01 14.76 17.07
CA PRO A 455 -0.26 13.88 16.17
C PRO A 455 0.05 12.54 16.85
N ILE A 456 -0.05 11.44 16.10
CA ILE A 456 0.17 10.08 16.61
C ILE A 456 1.22 9.29 15.82
N LEU A 457 1.34 9.55 14.51
CA LEU A 457 2.34 8.95 13.63
C LEU A 457 3.00 10.04 12.79
N ALA A 458 4.21 9.78 12.34
CA ALA A 458 4.98 10.63 11.45
C ALA A 458 5.40 9.85 10.20
N GLU A 459 5.43 10.52 9.05
CA GLU A 459 6.08 10.01 7.85
C GLU A 459 7.60 9.93 8.05
N GLN A 460 8.22 8.94 7.43
CA GLN A 460 9.67 8.79 7.33
C GLN A 460 10.12 9.05 5.90
N TYR A 461 11.25 9.73 5.74
CA TYR A 461 11.82 10.07 4.43
C TYR A 461 13.28 9.61 4.35
N GLY A 462 13.53 8.41 3.83
CA GLY A 462 14.89 7.95 3.49
C GLY A 462 15.94 8.21 4.60
N PRO A 463 17.15 8.71 4.27
CA PRO A 463 18.21 8.98 5.25
C PRO A 463 17.89 10.09 6.26
N THR A 464 16.98 11.03 5.94
CA THR A 464 16.64 12.14 6.85
C THR A 464 15.68 11.71 7.96
N GLY A 465 15.21 10.47 7.94
CA GLY A 465 14.31 9.90 8.93
C GLY A 465 13.00 10.66 9.00
N GLY A 466 12.51 10.92 10.21
CA GLY A 466 11.27 11.68 10.45
C GLY A 466 11.50 13.20 10.41
N SER A 467 12.13 13.74 9.36
CA SER A 467 12.30 15.19 9.18
C SER A 467 12.66 15.58 7.74
N TYR A 468 12.53 16.86 7.39
CA TYR A 468 12.99 17.37 6.10
C TYR A 468 13.49 18.82 6.19
N TYR A 469 14.26 19.24 5.18
CA TYR A 469 14.69 20.64 5.03
C TYR A 469 13.78 21.40 4.08
N ALA A 470 13.27 22.55 4.52
CA ALA A 470 12.59 23.54 3.69
C ALA A 470 13.62 24.39 2.96
N VAL A 471 13.47 24.57 1.64
CA VAL A 471 14.45 25.24 0.79
C VAL A 471 13.77 26.22 -0.17
N ALA A 472 14.52 27.23 -0.60
CA ALA A 472 14.15 28.14 -1.69
C ALA A 472 14.91 27.74 -2.96
N VAL A 473 14.19 27.35 -4.00
CA VAL A 473 14.75 26.88 -5.28
C VAL A 473 14.62 27.98 -6.32
N VAL A 474 15.72 28.28 -7.01
CA VAL A 474 15.77 29.20 -8.15
C VAL A 474 16.36 28.50 -9.37
N ARG A 475 16.08 29.01 -10.57
CA ARG A 475 16.77 28.55 -11.77
C ARG A 475 18.22 29.01 -11.74
N LYS A 476 19.15 28.17 -12.20
CA LYS A 476 20.59 28.45 -12.19
C LYS A 476 20.95 29.68 -13.04
N ASP A 477 20.25 29.89 -14.14
CA ASP A 477 20.40 31.05 -15.04
C ASP A 477 19.81 32.37 -14.50
N SER A 478 19.10 32.32 -13.37
CA SER A 478 18.55 33.52 -12.72
C SER A 478 19.66 34.46 -12.25
N SER A 479 19.35 35.75 -12.08
CA SER A 479 20.25 36.74 -11.47
C SER A 479 20.12 36.86 -9.94
N ILE A 480 19.15 36.18 -9.32
CA ILE A 480 18.82 36.27 -7.87
C ILE A 480 19.89 35.63 -7.00
N LYS A 481 20.70 36.38 -6.26
CA LYS A 481 21.80 35.83 -5.43
C LYS A 481 21.54 35.91 -3.93
N SER A 482 20.49 36.62 -3.53
CA SER A 482 20.14 36.89 -2.14
C SER A 482 18.63 36.94 -1.95
N PHE A 483 18.17 36.93 -0.70
CA PHE A 483 16.74 37.10 -0.39
C PHE A 483 16.25 38.52 -0.69
N GLU A 484 17.14 39.50 -0.63
CA GLU A 484 16.89 40.89 -1.01
C GLU A 484 16.49 41.00 -2.49
N ASP A 485 17.15 40.23 -3.37
CA ASP A 485 16.88 40.19 -4.82
C ASP A 485 15.49 39.62 -5.16
N LEU A 486 14.82 38.97 -4.20
CA LEU A 486 13.46 38.46 -4.36
C LEU A 486 12.40 39.57 -4.31
N ARG A 487 12.76 40.78 -3.89
CA ARG A 487 11.82 41.91 -3.85
C ARG A 487 11.30 42.21 -5.27
N GLY A 488 9.98 42.24 -5.41
CA GLY A 488 9.26 42.45 -6.66
C GLY A 488 9.24 41.24 -7.61
N LYS A 489 9.86 40.11 -7.23
CA LYS A 489 9.87 38.88 -8.03
C LYS A 489 8.59 38.08 -7.87
N LYS A 490 8.46 37.05 -8.70
CA LYS A 490 7.35 36.10 -8.69
C LYS A 490 7.66 34.89 -7.82
N SER A 491 6.69 34.40 -7.05
CA SER A 491 6.92 33.29 -6.10
C SER A 491 5.93 32.14 -6.22
N CYS A 492 6.43 30.91 -6.03
CA CYS A 492 5.65 29.69 -6.04
C CYS A 492 5.70 29.03 -4.66
N HIS A 493 4.52 28.74 -4.09
CA HIS A 493 4.38 28.25 -2.73
C HIS A 493 3.54 26.99 -2.69
N THR A 494 3.82 26.10 -1.74
CA THR A 494 3.06 24.86 -1.59
C THR A 494 1.61 25.06 -1.14
N GLY A 495 1.29 26.22 -0.55
CA GLY A 495 -0.01 26.54 0.03
C GLY A 495 0.13 27.30 1.35
N ILE A 496 -0.86 28.15 1.65
CA ILE A 496 -0.93 28.95 2.87
C ILE A 496 -0.88 28.09 4.14
N GLY A 497 -0.15 28.54 5.17
CA GLY A 497 0.01 27.84 6.46
C GLY A 497 0.91 26.58 6.43
N ARG A 498 1.36 26.12 5.25
CA ARG A 498 2.31 24.99 5.15
C ARG A 498 3.72 25.41 5.52
N THR A 499 4.47 24.48 6.10
CA THR A 499 5.82 24.68 6.64
C THR A 499 6.79 25.20 5.58
N ALA A 500 7.11 24.39 4.56
CA ALA A 500 8.16 24.74 3.62
C ALA A 500 7.75 25.86 2.66
N GLY A 501 6.49 25.87 2.24
CA GLY A 501 6.00 26.80 1.23
C GLY A 501 5.50 28.13 1.79
N TYR A 502 5.27 28.27 3.10
CA TYR A 502 4.73 29.51 3.67
C TYR A 502 5.43 29.91 4.98
N ASN A 503 5.41 29.10 6.03
CA ASN A 503 5.94 29.50 7.34
C ASN A 503 7.46 29.72 7.32
N ALA A 504 8.22 28.81 6.74
CA ALA A 504 9.69 28.91 6.66
C ALA A 504 10.17 30.11 5.82
N PRO A 505 9.66 30.36 4.59
CA PRO A 505 10.07 31.55 3.84
C PRO A 505 9.60 32.84 4.50
N LEU A 506 8.39 32.89 5.07
CA LEU A 506 7.93 34.07 5.80
C LEU A 506 8.83 34.37 7.01
N TYR A 507 9.20 33.35 7.77
CA TYR A 507 10.10 33.48 8.91
C TYR A 507 11.47 34.00 8.49
N THR A 508 11.98 33.50 7.37
CA THR A 508 13.26 33.95 6.80
C THR A 508 13.19 35.44 6.41
N LEU A 509 12.10 35.87 5.78
CA LEU A 509 11.90 37.27 5.39
C LEU A 509 11.77 38.20 6.60
N VAL A 510 11.03 37.78 7.63
CA VAL A 510 10.86 38.52 8.89
C VAL A 510 12.16 38.61 9.67
N SER A 511 12.86 37.49 9.85
CA SER A 511 14.13 37.43 10.60
C SER A 511 15.24 38.26 9.97
N LYS A 512 15.15 38.49 8.65
CA LYS A 512 16.07 39.38 7.90
C LYS A 512 15.64 40.84 7.86
N GLY A 513 14.48 41.18 8.42
CA GLY A 513 13.91 42.53 8.35
C GLY A 513 13.47 42.94 6.94
N LEU A 514 13.31 41.99 6.01
CA LEU A 514 12.82 42.25 4.65
C LEU A 514 11.31 42.48 4.60
N ILE A 515 10.61 41.87 5.56
CA ILE A 515 9.25 42.15 6.02
C ILE A 515 9.36 42.49 7.51
N LYS A 516 8.67 43.52 7.99
CA LYS A 516 8.71 43.87 9.42
C LYS A 516 7.76 42.99 10.22
N GLU A 517 8.10 42.69 11.48
CA GLU A 517 7.24 41.91 12.37
C GLU A 517 5.83 42.48 12.50
N GLY A 518 5.69 43.81 12.47
CA GLY A 518 4.40 44.52 12.54
C GLY A 518 3.65 44.69 11.21
N ASP A 519 4.16 44.19 10.07
CA ASP A 519 3.48 44.28 8.77
C ASP A 519 2.34 43.25 8.66
N CYS A 520 1.39 43.30 9.59
CA CYS A 520 0.24 42.42 9.63
C CYS A 520 -0.90 42.93 8.71
N PRO A 521 -1.71 42.03 8.11
CA PRO A 521 -1.54 40.58 8.10
C PRO A 521 -0.42 40.18 7.12
N TYR A 522 0.41 39.18 7.48
CA TYR A 522 1.55 38.77 6.66
C TYR A 522 1.23 38.40 5.20
N PRO A 523 0.07 37.83 4.83
CA PRO A 523 -0.33 37.69 3.44
C PRO A 523 -0.29 39.00 2.64
N LYS A 524 -0.62 40.14 3.26
CA LYS A 524 -0.50 41.48 2.64
C LYS A 524 0.97 41.89 2.49
N ALA A 525 1.81 41.63 3.48
CA ALA A 525 3.23 41.92 3.38
C ALA A 525 3.90 41.09 2.27
N LEU A 526 3.49 39.83 2.12
CA LEU A 526 3.95 38.95 1.05
C LEU A 526 3.56 39.46 -0.34
N THR A 527 2.35 40.00 -0.54
CA THR A 527 1.99 40.60 -1.85
C THR A 527 2.78 41.86 -2.16
N ALA A 528 3.14 42.66 -1.14
CA ALA A 528 4.00 43.82 -1.31
C ALA A 528 5.45 43.40 -1.63
N PHE A 529 5.97 42.37 -0.96
CA PHE A 529 7.31 41.86 -1.19
C PHE A 529 7.44 41.17 -2.55
N PHE A 530 6.51 40.27 -2.90
CA PHE A 530 6.42 39.58 -4.20
C PHE A 530 5.43 40.29 -5.13
N SER A 531 5.66 41.58 -5.39
CA SER A 531 4.74 42.38 -6.21
C SER A 531 4.63 41.92 -7.68
N GLY A 532 5.52 41.04 -8.14
CA GLY A 532 5.40 40.32 -9.42
C GLY A 532 4.22 39.33 -9.48
N GLY A 533 3.65 38.97 -8.33
CA GLY A 533 2.57 37.99 -8.19
C GLY A 533 3.07 36.67 -7.62
N SER A 534 2.16 35.88 -7.06
CA SER A 534 2.47 34.57 -6.48
C SER A 534 1.47 33.51 -6.94
N CYS A 535 1.85 32.24 -6.79
CA CYS A 535 0.89 31.17 -6.56
C CYS A 535 1.01 30.67 -5.13
N LEU A 536 0.04 31.04 -4.29
CA LEU A 536 -0.12 30.59 -2.91
C LEU A 536 -1.51 29.96 -2.75
N PRO A 537 -1.62 28.64 -3.03
CA PRO A 537 -2.86 27.88 -2.90
C PRO A 537 -3.54 28.07 -1.54
N GLY A 538 -4.87 28.14 -1.52
CA GLY A 538 -5.69 28.35 -0.33
C GLY A 538 -5.91 29.82 0.07
N SER A 539 -5.29 30.79 -0.62
CA SER A 539 -5.41 32.22 -0.26
C SER A 539 -6.82 32.80 -0.51
N LYS A 540 -7.69 32.12 -1.27
CA LYS A 540 -9.10 32.51 -1.44
C LYS A 540 -10.03 31.95 -0.37
N ASP A 541 -9.49 31.19 0.59
CA ASP A 541 -10.33 30.62 1.64
C ASP A 541 -10.86 31.72 2.59
N PRO A 542 -12.20 31.83 2.77
CA PRO A 542 -12.80 32.89 3.57
C PRO A 542 -12.31 32.95 5.02
N ARG A 543 -11.79 31.84 5.58
CA ARG A 543 -11.28 31.79 6.96
C ARG A 543 -10.12 32.76 7.19
N PHE A 544 -9.31 33.02 6.16
CA PHE A 544 -8.18 33.95 6.27
C PHE A 544 -8.60 35.43 6.20
N LYS A 545 -9.87 35.72 5.88
CA LYS A 545 -10.44 37.08 5.82
C LYS A 545 -9.57 38.06 5.02
N LEU A 546 -8.99 37.58 3.92
CA LEU A 546 -8.13 38.40 3.06
C LEU A 546 -9.00 39.26 2.13
N ASP A 547 -8.55 40.49 1.89
CA ASP A 547 -9.11 41.35 0.83
C ASP A 547 -9.02 40.63 -0.53
N GLU A 548 -10.03 40.83 -1.38
CA GLU A 548 -10.11 40.21 -2.69
C GLU A 548 -8.86 40.52 -3.54
N ASN A 549 -8.37 41.77 -3.53
CA ASN A 549 -7.18 42.15 -4.30
C ASN A 549 -5.92 41.45 -3.78
N ILE A 550 -5.82 41.25 -2.46
CA ILE A 550 -4.70 40.53 -1.84
C ILE A 550 -4.74 39.06 -2.26
N SER A 551 -5.90 38.41 -2.11
CA SER A 551 -6.06 37.00 -2.48
C SER A 551 -5.84 36.76 -3.97
N GLU A 552 -6.34 37.64 -4.86
CA GLU A 552 -6.08 37.54 -6.30
C GLU A 552 -4.60 37.71 -6.63
N LYS A 553 -3.88 38.62 -5.95
CA LYS A 553 -2.43 38.79 -6.16
C LYS A 553 -1.64 37.55 -5.72
N LEU A 554 -2.00 36.97 -4.57
CA LEU A 554 -1.43 35.71 -4.06
C LEU A 554 -1.76 34.50 -4.93
N CYS A 555 -2.85 34.54 -5.68
CA CYS A 555 -3.29 33.47 -6.58
C CYS A 555 -2.99 33.76 -8.06
N SER A 556 -2.36 34.87 -8.38
CA SER A 556 -2.22 35.38 -9.75
C SER A 556 -1.48 34.41 -10.69
N LEU A 557 -0.50 33.67 -10.19
CA LEU A 557 0.28 32.67 -10.94
C LEU A 557 -0.30 31.26 -10.85
N CYS A 558 -1.31 31.01 -10.00
CA CYS A 558 -2.00 29.72 -9.95
C CYS A 558 -2.82 29.50 -11.22
N ALA A 559 -3.04 28.23 -11.60
CA ALA A 559 -3.51 27.91 -12.95
C ALA A 559 -4.71 26.96 -13.01
N GLY A 560 -5.14 26.39 -11.88
CA GLY A 560 -6.17 25.35 -11.85
C GLY A 560 -5.65 24.03 -12.41
N ASP A 561 -6.49 23.27 -13.11
CA ASP A 561 -6.11 22.03 -13.78
C ASP A 561 -5.52 22.34 -15.16
N VAL A 562 -4.21 22.54 -15.20
CA VAL A 562 -3.48 22.87 -16.44
C VAL A 562 -3.54 21.76 -17.49
N ASP A 563 -3.66 20.49 -17.06
CA ASP A 563 -3.65 19.35 -17.97
C ASP A 563 -4.99 19.26 -18.74
N LYS A 564 -6.07 19.78 -18.14
CA LYS A 564 -7.40 19.93 -18.77
C LYS A 564 -7.71 21.34 -19.25
N ASN A 565 -6.77 22.28 -19.14
CA ASN A 565 -7.01 23.71 -19.38
C ASN A 565 -8.23 24.26 -18.62
N ASN A 566 -8.44 23.83 -17.38
CA ASN A 566 -9.60 24.22 -16.57
C ASN A 566 -9.20 25.12 -15.39
N PRO A 567 -9.52 26.42 -15.42
CA PRO A 567 -9.18 27.35 -14.34
C PRO A 567 -10.15 27.30 -13.15
N SER A 568 -11.19 26.45 -13.16
CA SER A 568 -12.23 26.44 -12.10
C SER A 568 -11.69 26.07 -10.72
N THR A 569 -10.53 25.41 -10.67
CA THR A 569 -9.85 24.97 -9.44
C THR A 569 -8.67 25.90 -9.08
N LYS A 570 -8.58 27.07 -9.72
CA LYS A 570 -7.48 28.02 -9.52
C LYS A 570 -7.35 28.39 -8.05
N CYS A 571 -6.16 28.17 -7.52
CA CYS A 571 -5.78 28.45 -6.14
C CYS A 571 -6.44 27.54 -5.07
N ASN A 572 -7.04 26.40 -5.47
CA ASN A 572 -7.52 25.39 -4.52
C ASN A 572 -6.39 24.83 -3.66
N PHE A 573 -6.68 24.44 -2.41
CA PHE A 573 -5.68 23.98 -1.44
C PHE A 573 -5.29 22.49 -1.57
N ASP A 574 -5.64 21.86 -2.68
CA ASP A 574 -5.47 20.42 -2.95
C ASP A 574 -4.87 20.18 -4.35
N GLN A 575 -4.81 18.91 -4.78
CA GLN A 575 -4.21 18.50 -6.07
C GLN A 575 -5.08 18.83 -7.30
N THR A 576 -6.23 19.49 -7.12
CA THR A 576 -7.03 20.01 -8.24
C THR A 576 -6.44 21.30 -8.83
N GLU A 577 -5.58 22.00 -8.06
CA GLU A 577 -4.69 23.06 -8.55
C GLU A 577 -3.33 22.45 -8.89
N ALA A 578 -2.92 22.52 -10.16
CA ALA A 578 -1.69 21.91 -10.65
C ALA A 578 -0.41 22.47 -10.01
N TYR A 579 -0.48 23.70 -9.47
CA TYR A 579 0.64 24.34 -8.78
C TYR A 579 0.58 24.21 -7.25
N SER A 580 -0.31 23.37 -6.72
CA SER A 580 -0.43 23.09 -5.29
C SER A 580 0.55 22.03 -4.79
N GLY A 581 0.94 22.13 -3.51
CA GLY A 581 1.86 21.18 -2.89
C GLY A 581 3.30 21.30 -3.37
N TYR A 582 4.13 20.33 -3.01
CA TYR A 582 5.57 20.37 -3.29
C TYR A 582 5.87 20.26 -4.78
N THR A 583 5.30 19.26 -5.44
CA THR A 583 5.44 19.06 -6.89
C THR A 583 4.87 20.24 -7.67
N GLY A 584 3.69 20.72 -7.30
CA GLY A 584 3.05 21.86 -7.98
C GLY A 584 3.81 23.17 -7.82
N ALA A 585 4.35 23.47 -6.63
CA ALA A 585 5.15 24.68 -6.45
C ALA A 585 6.44 24.66 -7.29
N PHE A 586 7.07 23.49 -7.45
CA PHE A 586 8.19 23.33 -8.38
C PHE A 586 7.72 23.44 -9.84
N ARG A 587 6.59 22.82 -10.21
CA ARG A 587 5.96 22.97 -11.53
C ARG A 587 5.65 24.43 -11.88
N CYS A 588 5.23 25.24 -10.90
CA CYS A 588 5.03 26.68 -11.05
C CYS A 588 6.33 27.45 -11.38
N LEU A 589 7.47 27.06 -10.81
CA LEU A 589 8.78 27.64 -11.16
C LEU A 589 9.18 27.27 -12.60
N VAL A 590 8.81 26.07 -13.05
CA VAL A 590 9.15 25.55 -14.39
C VAL A 590 8.22 26.13 -15.47
N GLN A 591 6.91 26.12 -15.22
CA GLN A 591 5.87 26.42 -16.22
C GLN A 591 5.04 27.66 -15.91
N GLY A 592 4.80 27.94 -14.63
CA GLY A 592 3.91 29.01 -14.16
C GLY A 592 4.52 30.41 -14.14
N GLY A 593 5.81 30.54 -14.50
CA GLY A 593 6.49 31.82 -14.60
C GLY A 593 6.94 32.42 -13.26
N GLY A 594 7.07 31.60 -12.21
CA GLY A 594 7.72 32.01 -10.96
C GLY A 594 9.23 32.22 -11.10
N ASP A 595 9.83 32.98 -10.18
CA ASP A 595 11.29 33.18 -10.09
C ASP A 595 11.93 32.36 -8.95
N VAL A 596 11.14 32.01 -7.94
CA VAL A 596 11.53 31.17 -6.80
C VAL A 596 10.41 30.20 -6.42
N ALA A 597 10.74 28.96 -6.06
CA ALA A 597 9.82 28.00 -5.45
C ALA A 597 10.25 27.62 -4.04
N PHE A 598 9.32 27.65 -3.09
CA PHE A 598 9.54 27.25 -1.71
C PHE A 598 9.02 25.84 -1.48
N VAL A 599 9.93 24.87 -1.32
CA VAL A 599 9.63 23.43 -1.31
C VAL A 599 10.52 22.66 -0.33
N LYS A 600 10.42 21.33 -0.29
CA LYS A 600 11.36 20.47 0.46
C LYS A 600 12.57 20.11 -0.41
N HIS A 601 13.70 19.85 0.23
CA HIS A 601 14.95 19.47 -0.45
C HIS A 601 14.84 18.27 -1.41
N VAL A 602 13.93 17.31 -1.14
CA VAL A 602 13.71 16.15 -2.03
C VAL A 602 12.85 16.46 -3.26
N THR A 603 12.23 17.63 -3.37
CA THR A 603 11.30 17.95 -4.46
C THR A 603 12.00 18.03 -5.81
N VAL A 604 13.11 18.75 -5.92
CA VAL A 604 13.83 18.88 -7.21
C VAL A 604 14.38 17.52 -7.64
N PRO A 605 15.14 16.77 -6.80
CA PRO A 605 15.63 15.45 -7.18
C PRO A 605 14.53 14.43 -7.48
N GLY A 606 13.30 14.64 -7.00
CA GLY A 606 12.15 13.77 -7.26
C GLY A 606 11.38 14.11 -8.54
N ASN A 607 11.62 15.28 -9.14
CA ASN A 607 10.93 15.77 -10.36
C ASN A 607 11.88 16.09 -11.51
N THR A 608 13.11 15.61 -11.44
CA THR A 608 14.15 15.84 -12.45
C THR A 608 14.93 14.54 -12.65
N ASP A 609 15.86 14.54 -13.62
CA ASP A 609 16.76 13.42 -13.90
C ASP A 609 16.02 12.10 -14.18
N GLY A 610 14.88 12.18 -14.87
CA GLY A 610 14.06 11.03 -15.24
C GLY A 610 13.27 10.38 -14.09
N LYS A 611 13.20 11.00 -12.91
CA LYS A 611 12.44 10.44 -11.77
C LYS A 611 10.94 10.76 -11.79
N ASN A 612 10.54 11.79 -12.53
CA ASN A 612 9.14 12.05 -12.83
C ASN A 612 8.92 11.96 -14.35
N ASN A 613 8.06 11.03 -14.76
CA ASN A 613 7.78 10.74 -16.17
C ASN A 613 6.65 11.62 -16.75
N GLU A 614 6.12 12.56 -15.98
CA GLU A 614 5.15 13.54 -16.49
C GLU A 614 5.79 14.45 -17.54
N ASP A 615 5.01 14.82 -18.56
CA ASP A 615 5.48 15.57 -19.73
C ASP A 615 6.19 16.89 -19.39
N TRP A 616 5.77 17.57 -18.32
CA TRP A 616 6.40 18.83 -17.89
C TRP A 616 7.77 18.66 -17.22
N SER A 617 8.10 17.44 -16.78
CA SER A 617 9.24 17.16 -15.89
C SER A 617 10.26 16.17 -16.44
N LYS A 618 9.86 15.33 -17.40
CA LYS A 618 10.66 14.20 -17.92
C LYS A 618 12.05 14.59 -18.43
N ASP A 619 12.19 15.79 -18.98
CA ASP A 619 13.43 16.29 -19.58
C ASP A 619 14.21 17.27 -18.68
N LEU A 620 13.73 17.54 -17.47
CA LEU A 620 14.37 18.47 -16.55
C LEU A 620 15.61 17.86 -15.89
N LYS A 621 16.65 18.66 -15.71
CA LYS A 621 17.87 18.26 -15.00
C LYS A 621 17.96 18.97 -13.65
N SER A 622 18.31 18.24 -12.59
CA SER A 622 18.49 18.84 -11.27
C SER A 622 19.59 19.91 -11.26
N SER A 623 20.58 19.79 -12.15
CA SER A 623 21.69 20.73 -12.33
C SER A 623 21.30 22.13 -12.81
N ASP A 624 20.08 22.29 -13.31
CA ASP A 624 19.56 23.56 -13.85
C ASP A 624 18.90 24.42 -12.75
N TYR A 625 18.93 23.93 -11.50
CA TYR A 625 18.37 24.59 -10.33
C TYR A 625 19.40 24.70 -9.21
N GLU A 626 19.25 25.73 -8.39
CA GLU A 626 20.09 26.01 -7.22
C GLU A 626 19.22 26.38 -6.02
N LEU A 627 19.79 26.23 -4.82
CA LEU A 627 19.20 26.68 -3.57
C LEU A 627 19.65 28.11 -3.28
N LEU A 628 18.72 28.95 -2.86
CA LEU A 628 19.02 30.28 -2.34
C LEU A 628 19.22 30.21 -0.82
N CYS A 629 20.40 30.58 -0.34
CA CYS A 629 20.77 30.38 1.06
C CYS A 629 20.38 31.61 1.91
N PRO A 630 19.85 31.42 3.14
CA PRO A 630 19.58 32.55 4.03
C PRO A 630 20.82 33.41 4.29
N ASP A 631 22.00 32.82 4.44
CA ASP A 631 23.23 33.58 4.71
C ASP A 631 23.81 34.28 3.46
N GLY A 632 23.09 34.23 2.34
CA GLY A 632 23.48 34.82 1.07
C GLY A 632 24.13 33.80 0.12
N GLY A 633 24.12 34.13 -1.17
CA GLY A 633 24.64 33.27 -2.21
C GLY A 633 23.72 32.10 -2.56
N ARG A 634 24.29 31.14 -3.29
CA ARG A 634 23.58 29.95 -3.77
C ARG A 634 24.39 28.70 -3.53
N ALA A 635 23.69 27.57 -3.45
CA ALA A 635 24.30 26.26 -3.36
C ALA A 635 23.63 25.27 -4.33
N PRO A 636 24.33 24.22 -4.76
CA PRO A 636 23.71 23.10 -5.46
C PRO A 636 22.55 22.49 -4.64
N VAL A 637 21.55 21.91 -5.31
CA VAL A 637 20.39 21.27 -4.65
C VAL A 637 20.75 20.13 -3.69
N THR A 638 21.96 19.57 -3.82
CA THR A 638 22.51 18.54 -2.94
C THR A 638 23.04 19.07 -1.61
N GLU A 639 23.35 20.36 -1.50
CA GLU A 639 23.92 21.01 -0.30
C GLU A 639 22.83 21.58 0.63
N TYR A 640 21.61 21.03 0.56
CA TYR A 640 20.44 21.48 1.33
C TYR A 640 20.68 21.51 2.85
N ALA A 641 21.50 20.61 3.39
CA ALA A 641 21.79 20.58 4.81
C ALA A 641 22.54 21.84 5.29
N LYS A 642 23.30 22.49 4.40
CA LYS A 642 23.98 23.77 4.68
C LYS A 642 23.17 24.99 4.20
N CYS A 643 22.31 24.79 3.20
CA CYS A 643 21.55 25.85 2.55
C CYS A 643 20.03 25.54 2.60
N HIS A 644 19.38 25.92 3.71
CA HIS A 644 17.95 25.71 3.93
C HIS A 644 17.34 26.83 4.78
N LEU A 645 16.01 26.96 4.71
CA LEU A 645 15.23 27.96 5.45
C LEU A 645 14.88 27.48 6.86
N ALA A 646 14.54 26.20 6.97
CA ALA A 646 14.19 25.56 8.24
C ALA A 646 14.42 24.06 8.16
N HIS A 647 14.87 23.47 9.27
CA HIS A 647 14.78 22.03 9.50
C HIS A 647 13.41 21.74 10.12
N ALA A 648 12.55 21.08 9.36
CA ALA A 648 11.12 20.98 9.65
C ALA A 648 10.70 19.57 10.09
N PRO A 649 9.66 19.47 10.93
CA PRO A 649 9.06 18.20 11.29
C PRO A 649 8.42 17.54 10.05
N PRO A 650 8.29 16.21 10.04
CA PRO A 650 7.71 15.49 8.92
C PRO A 650 6.19 15.72 8.87
N HIS A 651 5.55 15.21 7.82
CA HIS A 651 4.09 15.17 7.80
C HIS A 651 3.62 14.14 8.84
N MET A 652 2.51 14.42 9.50
CA MET A 652 2.04 13.65 10.65
C MET A 652 0.58 13.25 10.50
N VAL A 653 0.26 12.03 10.89
CA VAL A 653 -1.12 11.59 11.07
C VAL A 653 -1.61 12.14 12.39
N VAL A 654 -2.70 12.90 12.36
CA VAL A 654 -3.35 13.46 13.54
C VAL A 654 -4.68 12.77 13.81
N THR A 655 -5.10 12.75 15.07
CA THR A 655 -6.41 12.25 15.52
C THR A 655 -6.96 13.15 16.63
N SER A 656 -8.21 12.95 17.05
CA SER A 656 -8.82 13.73 18.13
C SER A 656 -8.19 13.48 19.50
N HIS A 657 -8.07 14.52 20.33
CA HIS A 657 -7.66 14.36 21.73
C HIS A 657 -8.64 13.51 22.53
N SER A 658 -9.91 13.45 22.14
CA SER A 658 -10.96 12.67 22.83
C SER A 658 -10.88 11.16 22.60
N LYS A 659 -10.04 10.68 21.66
CA LYS A 659 -9.83 9.24 21.44
C LYS A 659 -9.19 8.58 22.66
N THR A 660 -9.69 7.39 22.99
CA THR A 660 -9.13 6.56 24.07
C THR A 660 -7.74 6.03 23.68
N ASP A 661 -6.97 5.56 24.66
CA ASP A 661 -5.67 4.91 24.39
C ASP A 661 -5.84 3.67 23.49
N ALA A 662 -6.96 2.94 23.63
CA ALA A 662 -7.26 1.77 22.81
C ALA A 662 -7.52 2.15 21.35
N ASP A 663 -8.26 3.23 21.10
CA ASP A 663 -8.49 3.76 19.75
C ASP A 663 -7.19 4.21 19.09
N ILE A 664 -6.32 4.88 19.85
CA ILE A 664 -5.01 5.34 19.35
C ILE A 664 -4.10 4.15 19.05
N ASP A 665 -4.05 3.16 19.96
CA ASP A 665 -3.27 1.94 19.78
C ASP A 665 -3.75 1.20 18.51
N GLU A 666 -5.06 1.14 18.27
CA GLU A 666 -5.69 0.56 17.10
C GLU A 666 -5.31 1.30 15.80
N ILE A 667 -5.45 2.63 15.78
CA ILE A 667 -5.07 3.46 14.63
C ILE A 667 -3.58 3.29 14.29
N LYS A 668 -2.71 3.36 15.31
CA LYS A 668 -1.27 3.17 15.15
C LYS A 668 -0.95 1.78 14.60
N ASN A 669 -1.55 0.74 15.16
CA ASN A 669 -1.35 -0.64 14.72
C ASN A 669 -1.68 -0.81 13.24
N ALA A 670 -2.87 -0.39 12.82
CA ALA A 670 -3.33 -0.59 11.44
C ALA A 670 -2.46 0.17 10.43
N LEU A 671 -2.16 1.44 10.71
CA LEU A 671 -1.37 2.29 9.82
C LEU A 671 0.09 1.85 9.73
N LEU A 672 0.72 1.46 10.83
CA LEU A 672 2.08 0.92 10.81
C LEU A 672 2.15 -0.45 10.14
N MET A 673 1.14 -1.31 10.31
CA MET A 673 1.06 -2.57 9.58
C MET A 673 0.94 -2.34 8.07
N ALA A 674 0.04 -1.44 7.66
CA ALA A 674 -0.11 -1.06 6.25
C ALA A 674 1.18 -0.46 5.68
N SER A 675 1.80 0.46 6.42
CA SER A 675 3.08 1.06 6.05
C SER A 675 4.15 0.01 5.86
N LYS A 676 4.28 -0.96 6.78
CA LYS A 676 5.29 -2.00 6.69
C LYS A 676 5.03 -2.92 5.48
N GLU A 677 3.82 -3.44 5.35
CA GLU A 677 3.43 -4.35 4.26
C GLU A 677 3.72 -3.74 2.89
N TYR A 678 3.28 -2.50 2.67
CA TYR A 678 3.38 -1.84 1.37
C TYR A 678 4.73 -1.15 1.12
N THR A 679 5.60 -1.06 2.12
CA THR A 679 7.02 -0.71 1.90
C THR A 679 7.84 -1.92 1.53
N GLU A 680 7.57 -3.08 2.15
CA GLU A 680 8.23 -4.34 1.80
C GLU A 680 7.75 -4.90 0.46
N ARG A 681 6.48 -4.69 0.12
CA ARG A 681 5.82 -5.13 -1.11
C ARG A 681 5.04 -3.99 -1.78
N PRO A 682 5.73 -2.97 -2.33
CA PRO A 682 5.07 -1.87 -3.04
C PRO A 682 4.32 -2.35 -4.30
N ASP A 683 4.67 -3.53 -4.84
CA ASP A 683 3.94 -4.19 -5.91
C ASP A 683 2.52 -4.63 -5.52
N TYR A 684 2.23 -4.86 -4.23
CA TYR A 684 0.86 -5.20 -3.78
C TYR A 684 -0.07 -4.00 -3.84
N PHE A 685 0.34 -2.89 -3.22
CA PHE A 685 -0.35 -1.63 -3.28
C PHE A 685 0.66 -0.51 -3.03
N LYS A 686 0.69 0.50 -3.90
CA LYS A 686 1.63 1.62 -3.79
C LYS A 686 1.09 2.65 -2.81
N LEU A 687 1.25 2.38 -1.50
CA LEU A 687 0.81 3.28 -0.43
C LEU A 687 1.49 4.64 -0.54
N PHE A 688 2.82 4.63 -0.62
CA PHE A 688 3.64 5.81 -0.87
C PHE A 688 3.95 5.88 -2.36
N GLY A 689 3.45 6.93 -3.02
CA GLY A 689 3.57 7.11 -4.45
C GLY A 689 2.28 7.60 -5.09
N SER A 690 2.42 7.95 -6.37
CA SER A 690 1.34 8.52 -7.16
C SER A 690 0.19 7.54 -7.38
N TYR A 691 -1.01 8.08 -7.54
CA TYR A 691 -2.22 7.33 -7.84
C TYR A 691 -2.98 8.05 -8.96
N ASN A 692 -3.25 7.35 -10.07
CA ASN A 692 -3.88 7.90 -11.28
C ASN A 692 -3.19 9.19 -11.77
N GLY A 693 -1.86 9.22 -11.74
CA GLY A 693 -1.05 10.39 -12.13
C GLY A 693 -1.02 11.53 -11.10
N LYS A 694 -1.85 11.49 -10.04
CA LYS A 694 -1.84 12.47 -8.96
C LYS A 694 -0.82 12.10 -7.89
N LYS A 695 -0.14 13.10 -7.35
CA LYS A 695 0.94 12.97 -6.36
C LYS A 695 0.43 13.23 -4.95
N ASP A 696 1.14 12.70 -3.96
CA ASP A 696 1.00 13.08 -2.54
C ASP A 696 -0.43 12.88 -1.98
N LEU A 697 -1.12 11.82 -2.40
CA LEU A 697 -2.45 11.46 -1.93
C LEU A 697 -2.36 10.53 -0.70
N LEU A 698 -3.05 10.87 0.39
CA LEU A 698 -2.97 10.31 1.75
C LEU A 698 -1.64 10.51 2.47
N PHE A 699 -0.55 10.21 1.77
CA PHE A 699 0.81 10.32 2.23
C PHE A 699 1.67 10.90 1.11
N LYS A 700 2.82 11.48 1.47
CA LYS A 700 3.79 11.95 0.49
C LYS A 700 4.39 10.81 -0.31
N ASP A 701 4.57 11.04 -1.61
CA ASP A 701 5.16 10.04 -2.51
C ASP A 701 6.60 9.71 -2.14
N SER A 702 7.29 10.65 -1.49
CA SER A 702 8.65 10.49 -0.99
C SER A 702 8.74 9.76 0.34
N ALA A 703 7.62 9.44 0.99
CA ALA A 703 7.64 8.71 2.25
C ALA A 703 8.10 7.27 2.02
N THR A 704 8.89 6.76 2.95
CA THR A 704 9.45 5.40 2.93
C THR A 704 8.92 4.57 4.09
N GLY A 705 7.95 5.08 4.84
CA GLY A 705 7.41 4.44 6.03
C GLY A 705 6.68 5.41 6.96
N LEU A 706 6.03 4.85 7.98
CA LEU A 706 5.45 5.56 9.12
C LEU A 706 6.14 5.12 10.40
N ILE A 707 6.24 6.05 11.35
CA ILE A 707 6.76 5.78 12.69
C ILE A 707 5.87 6.40 13.76
N SER A 708 5.76 5.74 14.90
CA SER A 708 5.04 6.29 16.04
C SER A 708 5.74 7.49 16.65
N ILE A 709 4.95 8.51 16.98
CA ILE A 709 5.41 9.66 17.75
C ILE A 709 5.41 9.29 19.23
N SER A 710 6.59 9.39 19.85
CA SER A 710 6.82 8.98 21.24
C SER A 710 7.10 10.15 22.20
N GLY A 711 6.86 11.38 21.76
CA GLY A 711 7.15 12.64 22.45
C GLY A 711 7.49 13.74 21.44
N GLU A 712 7.71 14.95 21.91
CA GLU A 712 8.13 16.07 21.06
C GLU A 712 9.62 15.96 20.71
N SER A 713 9.94 15.92 19.42
CA SER A 713 11.32 15.93 18.93
C SER A 713 11.95 17.33 19.03
N GLU A 714 13.29 17.39 19.07
CA GLU A 714 14.01 18.67 19.06
C GLU A 714 13.70 19.52 17.82
N ILE A 715 13.44 18.85 16.70
CA ILE A 715 13.03 19.50 15.44
C ILE A 715 11.66 20.14 15.59
N GLN A 716 10.70 19.45 16.21
CA GLN A 716 9.39 20.02 16.52
C GLN A 716 9.51 21.23 17.45
N LYS A 717 10.33 21.16 18.51
CA LYS A 717 10.55 22.30 19.41
C LYS A 717 11.08 23.54 18.69
N LYS A 718 12.11 23.37 17.85
CA LYS A 718 12.68 24.47 17.04
C LYS A 718 11.65 25.03 16.07
N TYR A 719 10.86 24.16 15.45
CA TYR A 719 9.79 24.59 14.56
C TYR A 719 8.66 25.33 15.29
N SER A 720 8.29 24.92 16.51
CA SER A 720 7.33 25.63 17.36
C SER A 720 7.82 27.04 17.71
N GLN A 721 9.13 27.23 17.93
CA GLN A 721 9.71 28.57 18.13
C GLN A 721 9.59 29.44 16.87
N LEU A 722 9.87 28.86 15.69
CA LEU A 722 9.68 29.53 14.40
C LEU A 722 8.21 29.97 14.23
N LEU A 723 7.25 29.07 14.50
CA LEU A 723 5.83 29.40 14.45
C LEU A 723 5.43 30.48 15.45
N GLY A 724 6.07 30.54 16.62
CA GLY A 724 5.85 31.61 17.59
C GLY A 724 6.11 33.01 17.01
N VAL A 725 7.11 33.16 16.14
CA VAL A 725 7.39 34.43 15.45
C VAL A 725 6.34 34.71 14.37
N ILE A 726 5.95 33.69 13.59
CA ILE A 726 4.98 33.85 12.49
C ILE A 726 3.56 34.09 12.98
N ASN A 727 3.20 33.51 14.11
CA ASN A 727 1.87 33.63 14.67
C ASN A 727 1.70 34.91 15.52
N SER A 728 2.71 35.79 15.58
CA SER A 728 2.59 37.09 16.27
C SER A 728 1.54 38.01 15.65
N CYS A 729 1.22 37.82 14.37
CA CYS A 729 0.14 38.50 13.65
C CYS A 729 -1.24 37.81 13.75
N SER A 730 -1.38 36.70 14.48
CA SER A 730 -2.60 35.85 14.51
C SER A 730 -3.57 36.24 15.61
#